data_AF-A0A9N9R0W8-F1
#
_entry.id   AF-A0A9N9R0W8-F1
#
_cell.length_a   1.000
_cell.length_b   1.000
_cell.length_c   1.000
_cell.angle_alpha   90.00
_cell.angle_beta   90.00
_cell.angle_gamma   90.00
#
_symmetry.space_group_name_H-M   'P 1'
#
loop_
_entity.id
_entity.type
_entity.pdbx_description
1 polymer ?
#
loop_
_entity_poly.entity_id
_entity_poly.type
_entity_poly.pdbx_seq_one_letter_code
_entity_poly.pdbx_strand_id
1 'polypeptide(L)'
;MRKRTADLIEQNTPPSSPVPSTTSSFSRVNAGKATADRNKRAMKRENLNLKAKVLQMNQKLKKYRMRIKRLKAKQRKQVANGTNSVRSETRAQKQDIKQAVHEFILQDEYSRLTSGKNETITRKKIKKQIRLLNDTLLNLHTVFKNKTGLHISYQTFRRYRPFWVLFPKASSRNTCLCILHENSDHIVRALQKAKVISFGSASDLAKSICCQNSLNLKCLERTCTTCQNEEIKLNTLIKDGYITYERWVTKNNKIIVKGMEKVCKRSVKENVKTTVTSLVHLLHINLPVYMKHVGNFVHQVRSIHALKEKLSPSEGLLHIDFSENYNCKYSAEIQSAHFGGSKIQLSLHTCVYYSNNSQPPDRHLKTTSLCTVSENLRHDPILICAHLKPVMQRIKQISPDIIKLHVLSDGPSTQYRNKSMFYLIANYVSKELDVEAVIWHFSEKGQGKGAPDGVGGCVKRLCDNSVAIGKDVSNYDGLMTCLQANCKGIEIFGIDDSDVPKIQKILEKSTTKPFKGTFKIHQLTWSRRDPFIIHARRLSCLDCPEDKNCSHFEIGQIHIQYDTSNIYTPELPRSPAAASARSSASPINIATPDGSTDTISTNRSFSPESPPATPDNFMLQNPPVCPKKKNRSVSDNSDSSDYIFDPPLAKKPRRFILPETDSEIESTF
;
A
#
# COMPACT_ATOMS: atom_id res chain seq x y z
N MET A 1 45.78 -41.66 -78.22
CA MET A 1 46.73 -42.11 -79.27
C MET A 1 47.91 -41.14 -79.33
N ARG A 2 49.12 -41.62 -79.72
CA ARG A 2 50.22 -40.95 -80.51
C ARG A 2 50.50 -39.45 -80.28
N LYS A 3 51.72 -38.92 -80.17
CA LYS A 3 53.15 -39.34 -80.13
C LYS A 3 53.84 -38.29 -79.22
N ARG A 4 54.96 -38.46 -78.51
CA ARG A 4 56.01 -39.49 -78.33
C ARG A 4 56.94 -39.86 -79.51
N THR A 5 58.23 -39.61 -79.24
CA THR A 5 59.45 -40.29 -79.72
C THR A 5 59.80 -40.25 -81.22
N ALA A 6 60.80 -39.44 -81.55
CA ALA A 6 62.06 -39.83 -82.20
C ALA A 6 63.11 -38.81 -81.69
N ASP A 7 64.18 -39.17 -80.98
CA ASP A 7 65.30 -40.05 -81.36
C ASP A 7 66.21 -39.41 -82.41
N LEU A 8 67.54 -39.57 -82.41
CA LEU A 8 68.53 -40.08 -81.44
C LEU A 8 69.90 -39.55 -81.96
N ILE A 9 70.93 -39.54 -81.09
CA ILE A 9 72.37 -39.79 -81.38
C ILE A 9 72.96 -39.24 -82.70
N GLU A 10 74.01 -38.40 -82.62
CA GLU A 10 75.37 -38.87 -83.00
C GLU A 10 76.49 -37.95 -82.51
N GLN A 11 77.45 -38.58 -81.84
CA GLN A 11 78.82 -38.10 -81.68
C GLN A 11 79.60 -38.55 -82.91
N ASN A 12 80.62 -37.80 -83.37
CA ASN A 12 81.94 -38.35 -83.72
C ASN A 12 82.94 -37.25 -84.15
N THR A 13 84.19 -37.45 -83.75
CA THR A 13 85.43 -36.69 -84.07
C THR A 13 86.21 -37.46 -85.17
N PRO A 14 87.47 -37.17 -85.61
CA PRO A 14 88.43 -36.05 -85.45
C PRO A 14 89.07 -35.62 -86.83
N PRO A 15 90.42 -35.46 -87.05
CA PRO A 15 91.33 -34.36 -86.69
C PRO A 15 92.08 -33.64 -87.87
N SER A 16 93.00 -32.72 -87.52
CA SER A 16 94.23 -32.31 -88.24
C SER A 16 94.24 -31.05 -89.15
N SER A 17 95.36 -30.30 -89.04
CA SER A 17 95.69 -28.97 -89.63
C SER A 17 96.41 -29.07 -91.01
N PRO A 18 97.05 -28.02 -91.62
CA PRO A 18 96.97 -26.54 -91.48
C PRO A 18 97.02 -25.69 -92.81
N VAL A 19 96.50 -24.43 -92.80
CA VAL A 19 97.07 -23.18 -93.43
C VAL A 19 97.21 -23.09 -94.99
N PRO A 20 97.31 -21.90 -95.66
CA PRO A 20 97.04 -20.50 -95.27
C PRO A 20 95.79 -19.91 -95.97
N SER A 21 95.00 -19.02 -95.34
CA SER A 21 95.24 -17.56 -95.29
C SER A 21 93.92 -16.88 -94.80
N THR A 22 93.80 -15.62 -94.34
CA THR A 22 94.76 -14.53 -94.00
C THR A 22 94.17 -13.65 -92.85
N THR A 23 94.92 -12.64 -92.38
CA THR A 23 94.55 -11.39 -91.64
C THR A 23 93.17 -11.24 -90.94
N SER A 24 92.98 -10.65 -89.74
CA SER A 24 93.77 -10.14 -88.61
C SER A 24 92.93 -9.04 -87.91
N SER A 25 92.31 -9.28 -86.72
CA SER A 25 91.72 -8.19 -85.87
C SER A 25 91.12 -8.55 -84.48
N PHE A 26 90.95 -9.82 -84.09
CA PHE A 26 89.91 -10.18 -83.08
C PHE A 26 90.26 -10.25 -81.57
N SER A 27 91.50 -10.04 -81.10
CA SER A 27 91.89 -10.50 -79.75
C SER A 27 91.45 -9.63 -78.54
N ARG A 28 91.35 -8.29 -78.66
CA ARG A 28 91.11 -7.41 -77.49
C ARG A 28 89.68 -7.43 -76.92
N VAL A 29 88.67 -7.73 -77.74
CA VAL A 29 87.24 -7.64 -77.36
C VAL A 29 86.84 -8.68 -76.31
N ASN A 30 87.47 -9.84 -76.30
CA ASN A 30 87.08 -10.95 -75.42
C ASN A 30 87.53 -10.77 -73.96
N ALA A 31 88.65 -10.10 -73.72
CA ALA A 31 89.14 -9.81 -72.36
C ALA A 31 88.21 -8.83 -71.61
N GLY A 32 87.75 -7.76 -72.27
CA GLY A 32 86.84 -6.78 -71.68
C GLY A 32 85.50 -7.38 -71.23
N LYS A 33 84.93 -8.28 -72.04
CA LYS A 33 83.69 -9.01 -71.72
C LYS A 33 83.82 -9.86 -70.45
N ALA A 34 84.94 -10.57 -70.29
CA ALA A 34 85.19 -11.42 -69.12
C ALA A 34 85.24 -10.64 -67.79
N THR A 35 85.85 -9.45 -67.79
CA THR A 35 85.90 -8.57 -66.60
C THR A 35 84.54 -7.97 -66.28
N ALA A 36 83.80 -7.50 -67.29
CA ALA A 36 82.44 -6.97 -67.11
C ALA A 36 81.49 -8.01 -66.49
N ASP A 37 81.53 -9.26 -66.97
CA ASP A 37 80.74 -10.35 -66.39
C ASP A 37 81.15 -10.72 -64.97
N ARG A 38 82.44 -10.64 -64.62
CA ARG A 38 82.92 -10.86 -63.25
C ARG A 38 82.35 -9.81 -62.28
N ASN A 39 82.41 -8.54 -62.66
CA ASN A 39 81.87 -7.43 -61.86
C ASN A 39 80.34 -7.50 -61.74
N LYS A 40 79.64 -7.84 -62.83
CA LYS A 40 78.19 -8.09 -62.85
C LYS A 40 77.78 -9.22 -61.91
N ARG A 41 78.56 -10.30 -61.84
CA ARG A 41 78.35 -11.42 -60.88
C ARG A 41 78.59 -11.00 -59.43
N ALA A 42 79.63 -10.19 -59.16
CA ALA A 42 79.91 -9.67 -57.83
C ALA A 42 78.77 -8.77 -57.31
N MET A 43 78.39 -7.74 -58.07
CA MET A 43 77.26 -6.85 -57.74
C MET A 43 75.95 -7.62 -57.52
N LYS A 44 75.68 -8.66 -58.31
CA LYS A 44 74.48 -9.50 -58.14
C LYS A 44 74.48 -10.27 -56.81
N ARG A 45 75.65 -10.77 -56.36
CA ARG A 45 75.80 -11.44 -55.05
C ARG A 45 75.61 -10.48 -53.89
N GLU A 46 76.19 -9.28 -53.96
CA GLU A 46 76.04 -8.27 -52.92
C GLU A 46 74.58 -7.82 -52.77
N ASN A 47 73.91 -7.53 -53.89
CA ASN A 47 72.50 -7.13 -53.91
C ASN A 47 71.57 -8.23 -53.35
N LEU A 48 71.87 -9.51 -53.60
CA LEU A 48 71.18 -10.65 -52.95
C LEU A 48 71.40 -10.66 -51.43
N ASN A 49 72.62 -10.42 -50.96
CA ASN A 49 72.96 -10.39 -49.54
C ASN A 49 72.28 -9.20 -48.80
N LEU A 50 72.26 -8.02 -49.42
CA LEU A 50 71.53 -6.85 -48.92
C LEU A 50 70.02 -7.12 -48.84
N LYS A 51 69.42 -7.73 -49.86
CA LYS A 51 68.00 -8.15 -49.84
C LYS A 51 67.69 -9.12 -48.69
N ALA A 52 68.57 -10.08 -48.41
CA ALA A 52 68.44 -10.99 -47.27
C ALA A 52 68.47 -10.25 -45.91
N LYS A 53 69.41 -9.30 -45.73
CA LYS A 53 69.49 -8.46 -44.52
C LYS A 53 68.23 -7.60 -44.32
N VAL A 54 67.74 -6.96 -45.38
CA VAL A 54 66.49 -6.17 -45.34
C VAL A 54 65.28 -7.03 -44.98
N LEU A 55 65.17 -8.25 -45.53
CA LEU A 55 64.11 -9.20 -45.17
C LEU A 55 64.16 -9.54 -43.67
N GLN A 56 65.36 -9.83 -43.14
CA GLN A 56 65.56 -10.17 -41.73
C GLN A 56 65.23 -9.00 -40.78
N MET A 57 65.60 -7.76 -41.15
CA MET A 57 65.22 -6.55 -40.41
C MET A 57 63.70 -6.32 -40.41
N ASN A 58 63.04 -6.52 -41.55
CA ASN A 58 61.58 -6.42 -41.65
C ASN A 58 60.86 -7.47 -40.80
N GLN A 59 61.36 -8.71 -40.72
CA GLN A 59 60.86 -9.74 -39.81
C GLN A 59 61.02 -9.33 -38.33
N LYS A 60 62.18 -8.80 -37.94
CA LYS A 60 62.41 -8.26 -36.59
C LYS A 60 61.43 -7.11 -36.28
N LEU A 61 61.28 -6.13 -37.18
CA LEU A 61 60.34 -5.02 -37.03
C LEU A 61 58.89 -5.51 -36.86
N LYS A 62 58.45 -6.51 -37.64
CA LYS A 62 57.12 -7.14 -37.49
C LYS A 62 56.94 -7.77 -36.10
N LYS A 63 57.97 -8.45 -35.57
CA LYS A 63 57.96 -9.02 -34.21
C LYS A 63 57.84 -7.93 -33.12
N TYR A 64 58.59 -6.83 -33.22
CA TYR A 64 58.51 -5.72 -32.27
C TYR A 64 57.17 -4.97 -32.35
N ARG A 65 56.64 -4.69 -33.55
CA ARG A 65 55.30 -4.10 -33.74
C ARG A 65 54.21 -4.95 -33.07
N MET A 66 54.27 -6.28 -33.22
CA MET A 66 53.33 -7.21 -32.57
C MET A 66 53.49 -7.24 -31.03
N ARG A 67 54.72 -7.16 -30.50
CA ARG A 67 54.97 -7.05 -29.04
C ARG A 67 54.36 -5.77 -28.46
N ILE A 68 54.57 -4.62 -29.12
CA ILE A 68 53.98 -3.34 -28.70
C ILE A 68 52.44 -3.40 -28.75
N LYS A 69 51.85 -3.98 -29.80
CA LYS A 69 50.39 -4.16 -29.91
C LYS A 69 49.82 -5.01 -28.77
N ARG A 70 50.51 -6.11 -28.39
CA ARG A 70 50.15 -6.97 -27.25
C ARG A 70 50.24 -6.23 -25.90
N LEU A 71 51.30 -5.46 -25.67
CA LEU A 71 51.47 -4.66 -24.44
C LEU A 71 50.37 -3.61 -24.30
N LYS A 72 50.10 -2.81 -25.35
CA LYS A 72 49.00 -1.83 -25.36
C LYS A 72 47.63 -2.49 -25.13
N ALA A 73 47.41 -3.70 -25.65
CA ALA A 73 46.17 -4.46 -25.40
C ALA A 73 46.05 -4.95 -23.95
N LYS A 74 47.14 -5.42 -23.33
CA LYS A 74 47.14 -5.86 -21.92
C LYS A 74 46.86 -4.70 -20.97
N GLN A 75 47.48 -3.54 -21.21
CA GLN A 75 47.27 -2.31 -20.44
C GLN A 75 45.82 -1.81 -20.55
N ARG A 76 45.22 -1.81 -21.76
CA ARG A 76 43.80 -1.48 -21.97
C ARG A 76 42.84 -2.42 -21.21
N LYS A 77 43.13 -3.72 -21.15
CA LYS A 77 42.30 -4.69 -20.39
C LYS A 77 42.37 -4.45 -18.87
N GLN A 78 43.53 -4.11 -18.32
CA GLN A 78 43.67 -3.84 -16.89
C GLN A 78 42.89 -2.58 -16.47
N VAL A 79 43.00 -1.49 -17.24
CA VAL A 79 42.22 -0.26 -16.99
C VAL A 79 40.72 -0.53 -17.09
N ALA A 80 40.27 -1.25 -18.14
CA ALA A 80 38.86 -1.58 -18.31
C ALA A 80 38.28 -2.38 -17.12
N ASN A 81 39.00 -3.40 -16.63
CA ASN A 81 38.54 -4.19 -15.49
C ASN A 81 38.42 -3.38 -14.21
N GLY A 82 39.40 -2.51 -13.90
CA GLY A 82 39.32 -1.60 -12.75
C GLY A 82 38.13 -0.64 -12.85
N THR A 83 37.92 -0.03 -14.02
CA THR A 83 36.76 0.86 -14.23
C THR A 83 35.41 0.15 -14.14
N ASN A 84 35.34 -1.15 -14.44
CA ASN A 84 34.10 -1.91 -14.40
C ASN A 84 33.68 -2.31 -12.98
N SER A 85 34.61 -2.66 -12.07
CA SER A 85 34.24 -2.93 -10.65
C SER A 85 33.76 -1.67 -9.96
N VAL A 86 34.52 -0.57 -10.03
CA VAL A 86 34.12 0.73 -9.45
C VAL A 86 32.78 1.21 -10.00
N ARG A 87 32.50 1.00 -11.29
CA ARG A 87 31.21 1.34 -11.92
C ARG A 87 30.07 0.41 -11.50
N SER A 88 30.37 -0.83 -11.10
CA SER A 88 29.41 -1.77 -10.52
C SER A 88 29.01 -1.35 -9.11
N GLU A 89 29.99 -1.12 -8.24
CA GLU A 89 29.80 -0.67 -6.85
C GLU A 89 29.05 0.68 -6.80
N THR A 90 29.47 1.65 -7.62
CA THR A 90 28.78 2.94 -7.78
C THR A 90 27.33 2.79 -8.28
N ARG A 91 27.02 1.72 -9.02
CA ARG A 91 25.66 1.45 -9.52
C ARG A 91 24.79 0.79 -8.46
N ALA A 92 25.33 -0.12 -7.65
CA ALA A 92 24.67 -0.71 -6.50
C ALA A 92 24.29 0.40 -5.50
N GLN A 93 25.26 1.17 -5.02
CA GLN A 93 25.05 2.27 -4.07
C GLN A 93 24.00 3.28 -4.56
N LYS A 94 23.98 3.61 -5.86
CA LYS A 94 22.95 4.49 -6.46
C LYS A 94 21.55 3.86 -6.48
N GLN A 95 21.46 2.55 -6.61
CA GLN A 95 20.20 1.81 -6.57
C GLN A 95 19.69 1.69 -5.12
N ASP A 96 20.58 1.48 -4.14
CA ASP A 96 20.25 1.41 -2.71
C ASP A 96 19.73 2.76 -2.20
N ILE A 97 20.45 3.85 -2.50
CA ILE A 97 19.99 5.22 -2.19
C ILE A 97 18.62 5.50 -2.83
N LYS A 98 18.39 5.04 -4.06
CA LYS A 98 17.10 5.22 -4.74
C LYS A 98 15.99 4.41 -4.07
N GLN A 99 16.31 3.20 -3.61
CA GLN A 99 15.39 2.33 -2.88
C GLN A 99 15.01 2.95 -1.53
N ALA A 100 15.98 3.45 -0.75
CA ALA A 100 15.72 4.20 0.49
C ALA A 100 14.83 5.44 0.27
N VAL A 101 15.04 6.18 -0.84
CA VAL A 101 14.16 7.31 -1.22
C VAL A 101 12.75 6.84 -1.61
N HIS A 102 12.62 5.70 -2.28
CA HIS A 102 11.32 5.09 -2.56
C HIS A 102 10.61 4.70 -1.26
N GLU A 103 11.25 3.92 -0.40
CA GLU A 103 10.71 3.44 0.88
C GLU A 103 10.25 4.58 1.77
N PHE A 104 11.09 5.61 1.93
CA PHE A 104 10.71 6.82 2.63
C PHE A 104 9.48 7.50 1.99
N ILE A 105 9.53 7.88 0.71
CA ILE A 105 8.44 8.67 0.11
C ILE A 105 7.11 7.88 0.06
N LEU A 106 7.16 6.55 0.01
CA LEU A 106 5.98 5.68 -0.02
C LEU A 106 5.38 5.40 1.37
N GLN A 107 5.98 5.87 2.47
CA GLN A 107 5.32 5.91 3.79
C GLN A 107 4.11 6.86 3.76
N ASP A 108 3.03 6.48 4.45
CA ASP A 108 1.75 7.19 4.40
C ASP A 108 1.80 8.56 5.11
N GLU A 109 2.80 8.79 5.98
CA GLU A 109 3.11 10.09 6.56
C GLU A 109 3.57 11.12 5.50
N TYR A 110 4.33 10.70 4.48
CA TYR A 110 5.00 11.63 3.55
C TYR A 110 4.32 11.75 2.18
N SER A 111 3.55 10.74 1.78
CA SER A 111 2.61 10.84 0.66
C SER A 111 1.34 10.04 0.96
N ARG A 112 0.21 10.38 0.35
CA ARG A 112 -1.06 9.66 0.48
C ARG A 112 -1.48 9.01 -0.83
N LEU A 113 -2.05 7.81 -0.77
CA LEU A 113 -2.69 7.18 -1.93
C LEU A 113 -3.94 7.96 -2.35
N THR A 114 -4.07 8.14 -3.66
CA THR A 114 -5.36 8.53 -4.27
C THR A 114 -6.24 7.29 -4.41
N SER A 115 -7.56 7.44 -4.31
CA SER A 115 -8.51 6.35 -4.53
C SER A 115 -9.40 6.54 -5.76
N GLY A 116 -9.36 7.72 -6.39
CA GLY A 116 -10.13 7.95 -7.60
C GLY A 116 -9.75 6.95 -8.67
N LYS A 117 -10.77 6.34 -9.28
CA LYS A 117 -10.58 5.41 -10.41
C LYS A 117 -9.75 6.06 -11.53
N ASN A 118 -9.89 7.37 -11.75
CA ASN A 118 -9.14 8.06 -12.80
C ASN A 118 -7.75 8.57 -12.35
N GLU A 119 -7.39 8.45 -11.07
CA GLU A 119 -6.15 8.99 -10.50
C GLU A 119 -4.96 8.02 -10.67
N THR A 120 -4.64 7.69 -11.94
CA THR A 120 -3.43 6.91 -12.28
C THR A 120 -2.49 7.66 -13.20
N ILE A 121 -1.23 7.24 -13.19
CA ILE A 121 -0.23 7.69 -14.16
C ILE A 121 0.53 6.48 -14.72
N THR A 122 0.81 6.53 -16.02
CA THR A 122 1.54 5.50 -16.74
C THR A 122 2.85 6.08 -17.25
N ARG A 123 3.98 5.41 -17.01
CA ARG A 123 5.29 5.79 -17.55
C ARG A 123 6.09 4.54 -17.88
N LYS A 124 6.71 4.50 -19.07
CA LYS A 124 7.45 3.32 -19.58
C LYS A 124 6.64 2.01 -19.49
N LYS A 125 5.37 2.04 -19.93
CA LYS A 125 4.39 0.93 -19.84
C LYS A 125 4.02 0.46 -18.41
N ILE A 126 4.59 1.05 -17.36
CA ILE A 126 4.21 0.77 -15.97
C ILE A 126 3.10 1.75 -15.56
N LYS A 127 1.91 1.24 -15.25
CA LYS A 127 0.78 2.01 -14.70
C LYS A 127 0.76 1.87 -13.17
N LYS A 128 0.56 2.98 -12.46
CA LYS A 128 0.49 3.01 -10.98
C LYS A 128 -0.62 3.97 -10.53
N GLN A 129 -1.22 3.66 -9.38
CA GLN A 129 -2.08 4.59 -8.63
C GLN A 129 -1.24 5.82 -8.25
N ILE A 130 -1.80 7.02 -8.41
CA ILE A 130 -1.11 8.24 -8.00
C ILE A 130 -1.01 8.24 -6.47
N ARG A 131 0.16 8.61 -5.96
CA ARG A 131 0.33 9.10 -4.59
C ARG A 131 0.54 10.60 -4.65
N LEU A 132 -0.07 11.36 -3.75
CA LEU A 132 0.13 12.80 -3.63
C LEU A 132 1.04 13.07 -2.44
N LEU A 133 2.04 13.92 -2.61
CA LEU A 133 2.88 14.36 -1.49
C LEU A 133 2.02 15.07 -0.43
N ASN A 134 2.31 14.80 0.84
CA ASN A 134 1.63 15.44 1.97
C ASN A 134 2.23 16.80 2.34
N ASP A 135 3.48 17.04 1.94
CA ASP A 135 4.23 18.29 2.14
C ASP A 135 5.08 18.60 0.89
N THR A 136 5.74 19.75 0.86
CA THR A 136 6.69 20.14 -0.17
C THR A 136 7.85 19.14 -0.25
N LEU A 137 8.39 18.91 -1.46
CA LEU A 137 9.58 18.06 -1.59
C LEU A 137 10.80 18.59 -0.83
N LEU A 138 10.85 19.90 -0.55
CA LEU A 138 11.96 20.52 0.18
C LEU A 138 11.92 20.11 1.65
N ASN A 139 10.77 20.24 2.31
CA ASN A 139 10.58 19.77 3.68
C ASN A 139 10.81 18.26 3.80
N LEU A 140 10.23 17.48 2.88
CA LEU A 140 10.41 16.02 2.85
C LEU A 140 11.87 15.60 2.63
N HIS A 141 12.68 16.39 1.92
CA HIS A 141 14.12 16.15 1.76
C HIS A 141 14.90 16.40 3.06
N THR A 142 14.54 17.46 3.80
CA THR A 142 15.09 17.72 5.14
C THR A 142 14.73 16.59 6.11
N VAL A 143 13.47 16.15 6.13
CA VAL A 143 13.02 15.04 6.98
C VAL A 143 13.71 13.72 6.58
N PHE A 144 13.88 13.45 5.27
CA PHE A 144 14.61 12.27 4.79
C PHE A 144 16.05 12.23 5.31
N LYS A 145 16.80 13.34 5.17
CA LYS A 145 18.18 13.45 5.68
C LYS A 145 18.23 13.18 7.19
N ASN A 146 17.36 13.84 7.95
CA ASN A 146 17.34 13.75 9.41
C ASN A 146 16.94 12.34 9.91
N LYS A 147 16.06 11.63 9.18
CA LYS A 147 15.56 10.30 9.56
C LYS A 147 16.48 9.15 9.13
N THR A 148 17.22 9.30 8.02
CA THR A 148 18.03 8.22 7.43
C THR A 148 19.54 8.41 7.58
N GLY A 149 20.02 9.62 7.91
CA GLY A 149 21.44 9.97 7.86
C GLY A 149 22.03 10.05 6.44
N LEU A 150 21.25 9.80 5.39
CA LEU A 150 21.74 9.78 4.01
C LEU A 150 21.87 11.20 3.43
N HIS A 151 23.11 11.69 3.36
CA HIS A 151 23.45 13.01 2.80
C HIS A 151 23.38 13.03 1.26
N ILE A 152 22.17 13.11 0.72
CA ILE A 152 21.94 13.29 -0.72
C ILE A 152 21.50 14.73 -1.07
N SER A 153 21.79 15.18 -2.29
CA SER A 153 21.33 16.47 -2.79
C SER A 153 19.82 16.48 -3.07
N TYR A 154 19.20 17.65 -2.99
CA TYR A 154 17.77 17.84 -3.27
C TYR A 154 17.40 17.40 -4.69
N GLN A 155 18.28 17.68 -5.65
CA GLN A 155 18.14 17.30 -7.05
C GLN A 155 18.16 15.77 -7.22
N THR A 156 18.98 15.05 -6.43
CA THR A 156 19.04 13.58 -6.44
C THR A 156 17.77 12.99 -5.82
N PHE A 157 17.34 13.49 -4.66
CA PHE A 157 16.07 13.10 -4.02
C PHE A 157 14.87 13.27 -4.96
N ARG A 158 14.74 14.46 -5.58
CA ARG A 158 13.69 14.76 -6.57
C ARG A 158 13.76 13.87 -7.82
N ARG A 159 14.96 13.46 -8.25
CA ARG A 159 15.17 12.56 -9.40
C ARG A 159 14.84 11.10 -9.09
N TYR A 160 15.09 10.67 -7.85
CA TYR A 160 14.83 9.32 -7.36
C TYR A 160 13.39 9.11 -6.87
N ARG A 161 12.65 10.19 -6.58
CA ARG A 161 11.20 10.13 -6.32
C ARG A 161 10.48 9.25 -7.37
N PRO A 162 9.64 8.28 -6.95
CA PRO A 162 8.84 7.48 -7.86
C PRO A 162 7.98 8.35 -8.78
N PHE A 163 7.88 8.00 -10.07
CA PHE A 163 7.16 8.83 -11.05
C PHE A 163 5.65 8.97 -10.77
N TRP A 164 5.09 8.05 -9.98
CA TRP A 164 3.69 8.05 -9.57
C TRP A 164 3.41 8.82 -8.28
N VAL A 165 4.46 9.34 -7.63
CA VAL A 165 4.31 10.28 -6.51
C VAL A 165 4.35 11.70 -7.08
N LEU A 166 3.21 12.37 -7.07
CA LEU A 166 2.98 13.67 -7.70
C LEU A 166 2.74 14.78 -6.67
N PHE A 167 2.81 16.02 -7.14
CA PHE A 167 2.35 17.17 -6.38
C PHE A 167 0.82 17.24 -6.44
N PRO A 168 0.12 17.64 -5.36
CA PRO A 168 -1.30 17.96 -5.40
C PRO A 168 -1.62 19.00 -6.47
N LYS A 169 -2.73 18.82 -7.19
CA LYS A 169 -3.33 19.79 -8.12
C LYS A 169 -4.71 20.22 -7.60
N ALA A 170 -5.24 21.35 -8.06
CA ALA A 170 -6.60 21.79 -7.70
C ALA A 170 -7.69 20.76 -8.07
N SER A 171 -7.54 20.04 -9.19
CA SER A 171 -8.40 18.91 -9.58
C SER A 171 -8.28 17.70 -8.64
N SER A 172 -7.15 17.57 -7.94
CA SER A 172 -6.87 16.58 -6.90
C SER A 172 -7.14 17.17 -5.51
N ARG A 173 -8.25 17.92 -5.38
CA ARG A 173 -8.71 18.50 -4.12
C ARG A 173 -8.81 17.43 -3.04
N ASN A 174 -8.49 17.80 -1.80
CA ASN A 174 -8.58 16.86 -0.69
C ASN A 174 -10.03 16.35 -0.53
N THR A 175 -10.17 15.02 -0.51
CA THR A 175 -11.42 14.29 -0.31
C THR A 175 -11.20 13.27 0.81
N CYS A 176 -12.27 12.84 1.48
CA CYS A 176 -12.20 11.93 2.63
C CYS A 176 -11.35 12.47 3.80
N LEU A 177 -11.48 13.77 4.11
CA LEU A 177 -10.80 14.42 5.23
C LEU A 177 -11.42 14.05 6.58
N CYS A 178 -10.59 13.95 7.63
CA CYS A 178 -11.08 13.79 9.00
C CYS A 178 -11.76 15.08 9.49
N ILE A 179 -13.01 14.96 9.96
CA ILE A 179 -13.78 16.06 10.53
C ILE A 179 -13.08 16.72 11.74
N LEU A 180 -12.36 15.96 12.56
CA LEU A 180 -11.62 16.50 13.72
C LEU A 180 -10.38 17.30 13.30
N HIS A 181 -9.74 16.92 12.19
CA HIS A 181 -8.63 17.69 11.65
C HIS A 181 -9.14 18.98 11.01
N GLU A 182 -10.10 18.88 10.09
CA GLU A 182 -10.54 20.04 9.30
C GLU A 182 -11.27 21.08 10.17
N ASN A 183 -12.06 20.66 11.16
CA ASN A 183 -12.71 21.61 12.08
C ASN A 183 -11.70 22.30 13.02
N SER A 184 -10.70 21.58 13.52
CA SER A 184 -9.64 22.19 14.34
C SER A 184 -8.82 23.18 13.51
N ASP A 185 -8.47 22.84 12.27
CA ASP A 185 -7.79 23.75 11.34
C ASP A 185 -8.66 24.98 11.00
N HIS A 186 -9.97 24.83 10.84
CA HIS A 186 -10.85 25.98 10.62
C HIS A 186 -10.91 26.93 11.84
N ILE A 187 -10.98 26.40 13.06
CA ILE A 187 -10.92 27.20 14.30
C ILE A 187 -9.60 27.96 14.38
N VAL A 188 -8.48 27.26 14.19
CA VAL A 188 -7.12 27.83 14.26
C VAL A 188 -6.90 28.90 13.19
N ARG A 189 -7.25 28.63 11.92
CA ARG A 189 -7.12 29.62 10.83
C ARG A 189 -8.00 30.85 11.05
N ALA A 190 -9.16 30.72 11.68
CA ALA A 190 -9.99 31.88 12.03
C ALA A 190 -9.32 32.74 13.11
N LEU A 191 -8.89 32.13 14.22
CA LEU A 191 -8.19 32.82 15.31
C LEU A 191 -6.85 33.44 14.84
N GLN A 192 -6.14 32.80 13.91
CA GLN A 192 -4.94 33.36 13.27
C GLN A 192 -5.25 34.60 12.43
N LYS A 193 -6.32 34.59 11.63
CA LYS A 193 -6.77 35.77 10.86
C LYS A 193 -7.15 36.93 11.76
N ALA A 194 -7.75 36.64 12.92
CA ALA A 194 -8.02 37.63 13.96
C ALA A 194 -6.77 38.04 14.78
N LYS A 195 -5.59 37.46 14.49
CA LYS A 195 -4.30 37.67 15.17
C LYS A 195 -4.26 37.26 16.65
N VAL A 196 -5.21 36.44 17.08
CA VAL A 196 -5.34 35.92 18.46
C VAL A 196 -4.24 34.90 18.77
N ILE A 197 -3.83 34.14 17.75
CA ILE A 197 -2.72 33.18 17.77
C ILE A 197 -1.86 33.34 16.53
N SER A 198 -0.60 32.90 16.59
CA SER A 198 0.35 32.97 15.47
C SER A 198 0.28 31.78 14.50
N PHE A 199 -0.25 30.64 14.94
CA PHE A 199 -0.20 29.36 14.21
C PHE A 199 -1.25 29.25 13.09
N GLY A 200 -0.87 28.71 11.93
CA GLY A 200 -1.75 28.56 10.76
C GLY A 200 -2.40 27.18 10.59
N SER A 201 -2.03 26.20 11.43
CA SER A 201 -2.63 24.86 11.46
C SER A 201 -2.78 24.36 12.89
N ALA A 202 -3.76 23.50 13.13
CA ALA A 202 -3.95 22.82 14.41
C ALA A 202 -2.78 21.88 14.71
N SER A 203 -2.10 21.35 13.69
CA SER A 203 -0.90 20.52 13.87
C SER A 203 0.26 21.34 14.47
N ASP A 204 0.50 22.55 13.98
CA ASP A 204 1.60 23.39 14.46
C ASP A 204 1.30 24.00 15.83
N LEU A 205 0.04 24.37 16.08
CA LEU A 205 -0.44 24.72 17.41
C LEU A 205 -0.24 23.57 18.41
N ALA A 206 -0.63 22.34 18.05
CA ALA A 206 -0.45 21.17 18.90
C ALA A 206 1.03 20.87 19.18
N LYS A 207 1.93 21.05 18.19
CA LYS A 207 3.38 20.93 18.39
C LYS A 207 3.90 21.96 19.38
N SER A 208 3.44 23.21 19.30
CA SER A 208 3.96 24.32 20.12
C SER A 208 3.75 24.15 21.63
N ILE A 209 2.79 23.31 22.03
CA ILE A 209 2.51 22.92 23.42
C ILE A 209 2.94 21.48 23.74
N CYS A 210 3.79 20.90 22.89
CA CYS A 210 4.46 19.61 23.11
C CYS A 210 5.97 19.81 23.27
N CYS A 211 6.60 18.94 24.06
CA CYS A 211 8.07 18.96 24.23
C CYS A 211 8.80 18.88 22.88
N GLN A 212 9.81 19.73 22.70
CA GLN A 212 10.67 19.75 21.51
C GLN A 212 9.90 19.94 20.18
N ASN A 213 8.71 20.56 20.21
CA ASN A 213 7.80 20.66 19.06
C ASN A 213 7.45 19.29 18.42
N SER A 214 7.49 18.22 19.21
CA SER A 214 7.39 16.83 18.73
C SER A 214 5.99 16.22 18.94
N LEU A 215 5.50 15.48 17.93
CA LEU A 215 4.27 14.69 18.02
C LEU A 215 4.56 13.33 18.70
N ASN A 216 4.88 13.36 19.98
CA ASN A 216 5.02 12.17 20.83
C ASN A 216 3.73 11.89 21.61
N LEU A 217 3.48 10.61 21.92
CA LEU A 217 2.20 10.17 22.49
C LEU A 217 1.91 10.79 23.86
N LYS A 218 2.90 10.86 24.77
CA LYS A 218 2.70 11.39 26.13
C LYS A 218 2.34 12.87 26.15
N CYS A 219 2.98 13.69 25.30
CA CYS A 219 2.61 15.10 25.15
C CYS A 219 1.23 15.27 24.52
N LEU A 220 0.89 14.47 23.50
CA LEU A 220 -0.42 14.50 22.83
C LEU A 220 -1.57 14.01 23.72
N GLU A 221 -1.30 13.10 24.65
CA GLU A 221 -2.25 12.67 25.69
C GLU A 221 -2.28 13.59 26.92
N ARG A 222 -1.44 14.64 26.96
CA ARG A 222 -1.27 15.57 28.09
C ARG A 222 -0.88 14.86 29.41
N THR A 223 -0.15 13.75 29.30
CA THR A 223 0.41 12.96 30.43
C THR A 223 1.93 13.13 30.59
N CYS A 224 2.54 14.02 29.80
CA CYS A 224 3.95 14.37 29.91
C CYS A 224 4.17 15.39 31.04
N THR A 225 4.89 15.00 32.08
CA THR A 225 5.20 15.83 33.26
C THR A 225 5.76 17.22 32.92
N THR A 226 6.53 17.33 31.83
CA THR A 226 7.14 18.60 31.39
C THR A 226 6.16 19.55 30.69
N CYS A 227 5.14 19.06 29.96
CA CYS A 227 4.27 19.93 29.15
C CYS A 227 2.75 19.72 29.34
N GLN A 228 2.34 18.90 30.32
CA GLN A 228 0.93 18.63 30.62
C GLN A 228 0.12 19.90 30.94
N ASN A 229 0.78 20.94 31.45
CA ASN A 229 0.19 22.23 31.83
C ASN A 229 0.52 23.37 30.84
N GLU A 230 1.18 23.09 29.70
CA GLU A 230 1.52 24.14 28.71
C GLU A 230 0.27 24.63 27.98
N GLU A 231 -0.06 25.91 28.15
CA GLU A 231 -1.25 26.54 27.56
C GLU A 231 -0.94 27.27 26.25
N ILE A 232 -2.01 27.64 25.53
CA ILE A 232 -1.91 28.40 24.28
C ILE A 232 -1.54 29.84 24.60
N LYS A 233 -0.48 30.36 23.97
CA LYS A 233 -0.15 31.78 24.04
C LYS A 233 -1.14 32.60 23.20
N LEU A 234 -2.09 33.22 23.87
CA LEU A 234 -3.12 34.10 23.29
C LEU A 234 -2.65 35.56 23.30
N ASN A 235 -2.95 36.29 22.23
CA ASN A 235 -2.74 37.74 22.17
C ASN A 235 -3.89 38.49 22.86
N THR A 236 -3.67 38.90 24.11
CA THR A 236 -4.65 39.56 24.98
C THR A 236 -5.01 41.00 24.57
N LEU A 237 -4.29 41.60 23.60
CA LEU A 237 -4.56 42.96 23.12
C LEU A 237 -5.77 43.05 22.18
N ILE A 238 -6.36 41.91 21.80
CA ILE A 238 -7.51 41.85 20.89
C ILE A 238 -8.81 41.94 21.68
N LYS A 239 -9.60 42.98 21.39
CA LYS A 239 -10.94 43.15 21.94
C LYS A 239 -11.86 42.01 21.49
N ASP A 240 -12.73 41.55 22.38
CA ASP A 240 -13.75 40.58 21.98
C ASP A 240 -14.72 41.22 20.97
N GLY A 241 -15.09 40.45 19.97
CA GLY A 241 -15.85 40.90 18.82
C GLY A 241 -16.30 39.72 17.97
N TYR A 242 -17.09 39.98 16.94
CA TYR A 242 -17.61 38.90 16.11
C TYR A 242 -16.56 38.34 15.16
N ILE A 243 -16.42 37.02 15.17
CA ILE A 243 -15.61 36.24 14.24
C ILE A 243 -16.51 35.25 13.49
N THR A 244 -16.13 34.90 12.26
CA THR A 244 -16.80 33.85 11.49
C THR A 244 -15.80 32.79 11.10
N TYR A 245 -16.16 31.53 11.31
CA TYR A 245 -15.37 30.36 10.93
C TYR A 245 -16.24 29.31 10.24
N GLU A 246 -15.62 28.47 9.44
CA GLU A 246 -16.30 27.36 8.79
C GLU A 246 -16.25 26.11 9.68
N ARG A 247 -17.25 25.23 9.62
CA ARG A 247 -17.13 23.88 10.18
C ARG A 247 -17.91 22.86 9.37
N TRP A 248 -17.44 21.63 9.38
CA TRP A 248 -18.21 20.46 8.99
C TRP A 248 -19.06 19.99 10.16
N VAL A 249 -20.35 19.75 9.89
CA VAL A 249 -21.31 19.21 10.87
C VAL A 249 -22.24 18.22 10.18
N THR A 250 -22.65 17.16 10.88
CA THR A 250 -23.65 16.22 10.40
C THR A 250 -25.01 16.60 10.97
N LYS A 251 -25.96 16.97 10.10
CA LYS A 251 -27.34 17.30 10.47
C LYS A 251 -28.27 16.14 10.15
N ASN A 252 -29.28 15.95 10.99
CA ASN A 252 -30.39 15.03 10.72
C ASN A 252 -31.43 15.79 9.89
N ASN A 253 -31.62 15.37 8.65
CA ASN A 253 -32.66 15.89 7.76
C ASN A 253 -33.76 14.84 7.63
N LYS A 254 -35.02 15.24 7.82
CA LYS A 254 -36.14 14.37 7.52
C LYS A 254 -36.39 14.38 6.00
N ILE A 255 -36.53 13.20 5.39
CA ILE A 255 -36.87 13.03 3.99
C ILE A 255 -38.04 12.05 3.86
N ILE A 256 -39.04 12.39 3.04
CA ILE A 256 -40.14 11.47 2.74
C ILE A 256 -39.67 10.57 1.59
N VAL A 257 -39.57 9.27 1.84
CA VAL A 257 -39.18 8.26 0.84
C VAL A 257 -40.30 7.24 0.74
N LYS A 258 -41.01 7.23 -0.41
CA LYS A 258 -42.19 6.38 -0.65
C LYS A 258 -43.26 6.54 0.45
N GLY A 259 -43.63 7.79 0.75
CA GLY A 259 -44.65 8.13 1.76
C GLY A 259 -44.20 8.00 3.23
N MET A 260 -43.07 7.34 3.52
CA MET A 260 -42.55 7.22 4.89
C MET A 260 -41.52 8.28 5.21
N GLU A 261 -41.64 8.91 6.37
CA GLU A 261 -40.63 9.82 6.91
C GLU A 261 -39.39 9.05 7.36
N LYS A 262 -38.23 9.32 6.75
CA LYS A 262 -36.93 8.74 7.12
C LYS A 262 -35.95 9.84 7.53
N VAL A 263 -35.28 9.65 8.65
CA VAL A 263 -34.21 10.54 9.10
C VAL A 263 -32.91 10.19 8.37
N CYS A 264 -32.47 11.07 7.47
CA CYS A 264 -31.21 10.95 6.75
C CYS A 264 -30.14 11.87 7.38
N LYS A 265 -28.93 11.34 7.56
CA LYS A 265 -27.78 12.11 8.07
C LYS A 265 -27.04 12.75 6.90
N ARG A 266 -27.00 14.08 6.84
CA ARG A 266 -26.25 14.84 5.83
C ARG A 266 -25.13 15.64 6.49
N SER A 267 -23.89 15.35 6.10
CA SER A 267 -22.75 16.20 6.45
C SER A 267 -22.74 17.44 5.54
N VAL A 268 -22.69 18.62 6.16
CA VAL A 268 -22.65 19.92 5.49
C VAL A 268 -21.51 20.76 6.06
N LYS A 269 -20.97 21.64 5.22
CA LYS A 269 -20.06 22.70 5.67
C LYS A 269 -20.89 23.96 5.90
N GLU A 270 -20.79 24.56 7.07
CA GLU A 270 -21.53 25.78 7.42
C GLU A 270 -20.58 26.88 7.91
N ASN A 271 -20.99 28.13 7.75
CA ASN A 271 -20.33 29.29 8.35
C ASN A 271 -21.01 29.60 9.68
N VAL A 272 -20.23 29.74 10.75
CA VAL A 272 -20.72 30.05 12.10
C VAL A 272 -20.15 31.39 12.53
N LYS A 273 -21.03 32.35 12.83
CA LYS A 273 -20.69 33.62 13.48
C LYS A 273 -20.75 33.45 15.00
N THR A 274 -19.70 33.86 15.70
CA THR A 274 -19.57 33.74 17.17
C THR A 274 -18.65 34.86 17.70
N THR A 275 -18.36 34.93 19.01
CA THR A 275 -17.37 35.88 19.56
C THR A 275 -15.97 35.28 19.57
N VAL A 276 -14.93 36.12 19.65
CA VAL A 276 -13.54 35.66 19.76
C VAL A 276 -13.37 34.83 21.03
N THR A 277 -13.88 35.30 22.17
CA THR A 277 -13.84 34.56 23.45
C THR A 277 -14.50 33.18 23.34
N SER A 278 -15.67 33.11 22.69
CA SER A 278 -16.41 31.86 22.48
C SER A 278 -15.61 30.87 21.62
N LEU A 279 -14.90 31.35 20.60
CA LEU A 279 -14.10 30.52 19.70
C LEU A 279 -12.80 30.04 20.36
N VAL A 280 -12.18 30.86 21.22
CA VAL A 280 -11.03 30.46 22.06
C VAL A 280 -11.44 29.39 23.07
N HIS A 281 -12.58 29.55 23.74
CA HIS A 281 -13.12 28.53 24.65
C HIS A 281 -13.40 27.21 23.92
N LEU A 282 -13.97 27.27 22.71
CA LEU A 282 -14.17 26.10 21.85
C LEU A 282 -12.84 25.45 21.42
N LEU A 283 -11.78 26.24 21.17
CA LEU A 283 -10.44 25.72 20.91
C LEU A 283 -9.89 24.97 22.12
N HIS A 284 -9.99 25.53 23.34
CA HIS A 284 -9.51 24.86 24.56
C HIS A 284 -10.23 23.53 24.82
N ILE A 285 -11.54 23.44 24.57
CA ILE A 285 -12.30 22.19 24.68
C ILE A 285 -11.87 21.16 23.63
N ASN A 286 -11.72 21.59 22.37
CA ASN A 286 -11.46 20.68 21.26
C ASN A 286 -9.99 20.24 21.14
N LEU A 287 -9.04 21.06 21.61
CA LEU A 287 -7.62 20.82 21.41
C LEU A 287 -7.12 19.51 22.06
N PRO A 288 -7.44 19.17 23.33
CA PRO A 288 -7.07 17.87 23.90
C PRO A 288 -7.68 16.68 23.15
N VAL A 289 -8.91 16.81 22.64
CA VAL A 289 -9.58 15.77 21.83
C VAL A 289 -8.87 15.58 20.50
N TYR A 290 -8.51 16.68 19.83
CA TYR A 290 -7.73 16.67 18.60
C TYR A 290 -6.32 16.09 18.81
N MET A 291 -5.59 16.53 19.84
CA MET A 291 -4.25 16.03 20.15
C MET A 291 -4.26 14.53 20.43
N LYS A 292 -5.21 14.03 21.22
CA LYS A 292 -5.37 12.60 21.47
C LYS A 292 -5.66 11.81 20.19
N HIS A 293 -6.53 12.32 19.33
CA HIS A 293 -6.81 11.71 18.02
C HIS A 293 -5.56 11.67 17.11
N VAL A 294 -4.75 12.74 17.09
CA VAL A 294 -3.44 12.75 16.40
C VAL A 294 -2.48 11.73 17.04
N GLY A 295 -2.42 11.66 18.37
CA GLY A 295 -1.57 10.72 19.10
C GLY A 295 -1.88 9.27 18.77
N ASN A 296 -3.16 8.90 18.81
CA ASN A 296 -3.64 7.57 18.40
C ASN A 296 -3.25 7.26 16.95
N PHE A 297 -3.50 8.18 16.01
CA PHE A 297 -3.17 8.00 14.60
C PHE A 297 -1.67 7.74 14.39
N VAL A 298 -0.83 8.62 14.93
CA VAL A 298 0.64 8.51 14.83
C VAL A 298 1.14 7.21 15.47
N HIS A 299 0.55 6.80 16.59
CA HIS A 299 0.87 5.52 17.23
C HIS A 299 0.48 4.33 16.36
N GLN A 300 -0.76 4.28 15.86
CA GLN A 300 -1.25 3.16 15.04
C GLN A 300 -0.44 2.99 13.76
N VAL A 301 -0.12 4.07 13.03
CA VAL A 301 0.70 3.99 11.82
C VAL A 301 2.11 3.48 12.13
N ARG A 302 2.75 4.00 13.19
CA ARG A 302 4.08 3.53 13.65
C ARG A 302 4.07 2.06 14.06
N SER A 303 3.06 1.61 14.80
CA SER A 303 2.93 0.21 15.19
C SER A 303 2.76 -0.71 13.98
N ILE A 304 1.94 -0.34 12.98
CA ILE A 304 1.81 -1.14 11.75
C ILE A 304 3.09 -1.13 10.91
N HIS A 305 3.85 -0.03 10.89
CA HIS A 305 5.17 0.02 10.26
C HIS A 305 6.15 -0.94 10.93
N ALA A 306 6.31 -0.82 12.25
CA ALA A 306 7.20 -1.68 13.05
C ALA A 306 6.80 -3.16 12.97
N LEU A 307 5.50 -3.47 12.89
CA LEU A 307 5.01 -4.82 12.66
C LEU A 307 5.48 -5.38 11.31
N LYS A 308 5.36 -4.61 10.22
CA LYS A 308 5.84 -5.03 8.88
C LYS A 308 7.36 -5.25 8.85
N GLU A 309 8.12 -4.45 9.57
CA GLU A 309 9.58 -4.61 9.70
C GLU A 309 9.97 -5.83 10.55
N LYS A 310 9.13 -6.23 11.51
CA LYS A 310 9.40 -7.33 12.46
C LYS A 310 8.72 -8.66 12.14
N LEU A 311 7.80 -8.71 11.17
CA LEU A 311 6.98 -9.86 10.80
C LEU A 311 7.79 -11.16 10.54
N SER A 312 7.60 -12.18 11.36
CA SER A 312 8.31 -13.47 11.23
C SER A 312 7.85 -14.26 9.97
N PRO A 313 8.57 -15.32 9.56
CA PRO A 313 8.11 -16.20 8.47
C PRO A 313 6.83 -16.99 8.79
N SER A 314 6.53 -17.24 10.06
CA SER A 314 5.29 -17.87 10.54
C SER A 314 4.19 -16.86 10.93
N GLU A 315 4.41 -15.58 10.62
CA GLU A 315 3.47 -14.49 10.85
C GLU A 315 3.00 -13.87 9.52
N GLY A 316 1.73 -13.48 9.46
CA GLY A 316 1.17 -12.74 8.34
C GLY A 316 0.49 -11.45 8.79
N LEU A 317 0.46 -10.42 7.95
CA LEU A 317 -0.38 -9.25 8.13
C LEU A 317 -1.38 -9.14 6.98
N LEU A 318 -2.67 -9.25 7.28
CA LEU A 318 -3.77 -9.08 6.33
C LEU A 318 -4.43 -7.71 6.52
N HIS A 319 -4.20 -6.78 5.60
CA HIS A 319 -4.87 -5.48 5.58
C HIS A 319 -6.13 -5.59 4.71
N ILE A 320 -7.30 -5.30 5.26
CA ILE A 320 -8.61 -5.42 4.60
C ILE A 320 -9.40 -4.11 4.64
N ASP A 321 -10.20 -3.89 3.60
CA ASP A 321 -11.22 -2.84 3.57
C ASP A 321 -12.32 -3.17 2.54
N PHE A 322 -13.50 -2.60 2.67
CA PHE A 322 -14.50 -2.58 1.61
C PHE A 322 -14.27 -1.39 0.68
N SER A 323 -14.00 -1.69 -0.59
CA SER A 323 -14.11 -0.68 -1.64
C SER A 323 -15.58 -0.32 -1.84
N GLU A 324 -15.89 0.95 -2.12
CA GLU A 324 -17.23 1.34 -2.60
C GLU A 324 -17.68 0.39 -3.72
N ASN A 325 -18.95 -0.03 -3.68
CA ASN A 325 -19.54 -0.97 -4.62
C ASN A 325 -19.23 -0.60 -6.08
N TYR A 326 -19.02 -1.62 -6.91
CA TYR A 326 -18.95 -1.41 -8.35
C TYR A 326 -20.37 -1.27 -8.91
N ASN A 327 -20.71 -0.07 -9.38
CA ASN A 327 -21.88 0.12 -10.24
C ASN A 327 -21.61 -0.55 -11.59
N CYS A 328 -22.39 -1.56 -11.91
CA CYS A 328 -22.42 -2.21 -13.22
C CYS A 328 -22.86 -1.22 -14.31
N LYS A 329 -22.36 -1.44 -15.53
CA LYS A 329 -22.49 -0.51 -16.66
C LYS A 329 -22.54 -1.25 -17.97
N TYR A 330 -23.32 -0.70 -18.89
CA TYR A 330 -23.27 -1.05 -20.30
C TYR A 330 -22.27 -0.13 -21.02
N SER A 331 -21.68 -0.62 -22.09
CA SER A 331 -20.80 0.13 -22.98
C SER A 331 -21.53 1.23 -23.77
N ALA A 332 -22.82 1.00 -24.05
CA ALA A 332 -23.79 2.00 -24.46
C ALA A 332 -25.05 1.89 -23.59
N GLU A 333 -25.49 2.99 -22.99
CA GLU A 333 -26.69 3.04 -22.15
C GLU A 333 -27.78 3.88 -22.85
N ILE A 334 -28.99 3.35 -22.95
CA ILE A 334 -30.18 4.17 -23.27
C ILE A 334 -30.46 5.16 -22.12
N GLN A 335 -31.12 6.28 -22.40
CA GLN A 335 -31.35 7.34 -21.40
C GLN A 335 -32.01 6.83 -20.11
N SER A 336 -33.00 5.94 -20.21
CA SER A 336 -33.67 5.34 -19.04
C SER A 336 -32.76 4.44 -18.20
N ALA A 337 -31.77 3.78 -18.81
CA ALA A 337 -30.74 3.02 -18.09
C ALA A 337 -29.65 3.93 -17.51
N HIS A 338 -29.36 5.05 -18.16
CA HIS A 338 -28.36 6.02 -17.70
C HIS A 338 -28.83 6.82 -16.48
N PHE A 339 -30.05 7.37 -16.56
CA PHE A 339 -30.68 8.18 -15.51
C PHE A 339 -31.51 7.36 -14.52
N GLY A 340 -31.76 6.07 -14.79
CA GLY A 340 -32.49 5.17 -13.91
C GLY A 340 -31.74 4.89 -12.60
N GLY A 341 -32.46 4.95 -11.47
CA GLY A 341 -31.90 4.78 -10.13
C GLY A 341 -31.50 3.35 -9.74
N SER A 342 -31.64 2.37 -10.65
CA SER A 342 -31.55 0.93 -10.37
C SER A 342 -30.38 0.25 -11.08
N LYS A 343 -29.19 0.87 -11.09
CA LYS A 343 -27.99 0.21 -11.60
C LYS A 343 -27.60 -0.93 -10.65
N ILE A 344 -27.35 -2.12 -11.21
CA ILE A 344 -26.85 -3.27 -10.44
C ILE A 344 -25.53 -2.87 -9.78
N GLN A 345 -25.36 -3.29 -8.52
CA GLN A 345 -24.15 -3.05 -7.74
C GLN A 345 -23.54 -4.38 -7.32
N LEU A 346 -22.21 -4.40 -7.21
CA LEU A 346 -21.45 -5.54 -6.70
C LEU A 346 -20.55 -5.08 -5.55
N SER A 347 -20.54 -5.84 -4.47
CA SER A 347 -19.65 -5.63 -3.31
C SER A 347 -18.23 -6.05 -3.65
N LEU A 348 -17.26 -5.24 -3.23
CA LEU A 348 -15.84 -5.50 -3.42
C LEU A 348 -15.12 -5.44 -2.07
N HIS A 349 -14.86 -6.61 -1.47
CA HIS A 349 -13.96 -6.70 -0.32
C HIS A 349 -12.53 -6.80 -0.82
N THR A 350 -11.65 -5.94 -0.32
CA THR A 350 -10.30 -5.74 -0.86
C THR A 350 -9.25 -6.02 0.20
N CYS A 351 -8.23 -6.78 -0.19
CA CYS A 351 -7.26 -7.35 0.72
C CYS A 351 -5.83 -7.13 0.21
N VAL A 352 -4.91 -6.86 1.14
CA VAL A 352 -3.46 -6.87 0.89
C VAL A 352 -2.81 -7.68 2.00
N TYR A 353 -2.34 -8.87 1.65
CA TYR A 353 -1.60 -9.76 2.54
C TYR A 353 -0.10 -9.50 2.42
N TYR A 354 0.56 -9.35 3.56
CA TYR A 354 2.01 -9.21 3.68
C TYR A 354 2.57 -10.43 4.40
N SER A 355 3.63 -11.03 3.85
CA SER A 355 4.35 -12.18 4.42
C SER A 355 5.85 -11.99 4.26
N ASN A 356 6.64 -12.71 5.07
CA ASN A 356 8.10 -12.71 4.98
C ASN A 356 8.59 -14.10 4.56
N ASN A 357 9.00 -14.28 3.31
CA ASN A 357 9.29 -15.60 2.73
C ASN A 357 10.79 -15.98 2.79
N SER A 358 11.60 -15.33 3.63
CA SER A 358 13.06 -15.51 3.62
C SER A 358 13.67 -15.35 5.01
N GLN A 359 14.66 -16.20 5.31
CA GLN A 359 15.53 -16.08 6.48
C GLN A 359 16.48 -14.88 6.32
N PRO A 360 17.02 -14.31 7.41
CA PRO A 360 18.04 -13.26 7.33
C PRO A 360 19.25 -13.70 6.48
N PRO A 361 19.87 -12.81 5.68
CA PRO A 361 19.68 -11.35 5.66
C PRO A 361 18.64 -10.83 4.65
N ASP A 362 18.21 -11.63 3.66
CA ASP A 362 17.35 -11.17 2.55
C ASP A 362 15.85 -11.07 2.93
N ARG A 363 15.55 -10.29 3.98
CA ARG A 363 14.19 -10.11 4.52
C ARG A 363 13.31 -9.23 3.61
N HIS A 364 12.89 -9.75 2.45
CA HIS A 364 12.00 -9.04 1.55
C HIS A 364 10.52 -9.29 1.89
N LEU A 365 9.82 -8.23 2.34
CA LEU A 365 8.37 -8.26 2.59
C LEU A 365 7.59 -8.53 1.29
N LYS A 366 7.07 -9.75 1.13
CA LYS A 366 6.21 -10.13 0.00
C LYS A 366 4.83 -9.54 0.22
N THR A 367 4.22 -9.05 -0.86
CA THR A 367 2.88 -8.46 -0.85
C THR A 367 2.01 -9.14 -1.90
N THR A 368 0.87 -9.70 -1.48
CA THR A 368 -0.15 -10.29 -2.36
C THR A 368 -1.42 -9.44 -2.25
N SER A 369 -1.92 -8.94 -3.39
CA SER A 369 -3.20 -8.23 -3.46
C SER A 369 -4.32 -9.19 -3.86
N LEU A 370 -5.44 -9.15 -3.14
CA LEU A 370 -6.60 -10.00 -3.41
C LEU A 370 -7.88 -9.15 -3.37
N CYS A 371 -8.91 -9.55 -4.12
CA CYS A 371 -10.22 -8.94 -4.07
C CYS A 371 -11.28 -10.05 -4.13
N THR A 372 -12.31 -9.96 -3.30
CA THR A 372 -13.44 -10.88 -3.34
C THR A 372 -14.72 -10.13 -3.70
N VAL A 373 -15.53 -10.75 -4.56
CA VAL A 373 -16.67 -10.13 -5.24
C VAL A 373 -17.96 -10.84 -4.82
N SER A 374 -19.01 -10.08 -4.53
CA SER A 374 -20.35 -10.63 -4.26
C SER A 374 -21.45 -9.75 -4.86
N GLU A 375 -22.59 -10.37 -5.19
CA GLU A 375 -23.85 -9.67 -5.43
C GLU A 375 -24.51 -9.19 -4.12
N ASN A 376 -24.11 -9.76 -2.97
CA ASN A 376 -24.66 -9.40 -1.67
C ASN A 376 -24.09 -8.05 -1.17
N LEU A 377 -24.96 -7.05 -0.99
CA LEU A 377 -24.59 -5.68 -0.61
C LEU A 377 -24.52 -5.43 0.91
N ARG A 378 -24.62 -6.50 1.72
CA ARG A 378 -24.40 -6.44 3.16
C ARG A 378 -22.93 -6.15 3.48
N HIS A 379 -22.68 -5.66 4.69
CA HIS A 379 -21.33 -5.36 5.19
C HIS A 379 -21.14 -5.78 6.65
N ASP A 380 -22.03 -6.64 7.16
CA ASP A 380 -22.00 -7.13 8.54
C ASP A 380 -20.96 -8.26 8.74
N PRO A 381 -20.65 -8.63 10.00
CA PRO A 381 -19.62 -9.63 10.32
C PRO A 381 -19.79 -11.00 9.65
N ILE A 382 -21.01 -11.40 9.29
CA ILE A 382 -21.26 -12.71 8.64
C ILE A 382 -20.75 -12.67 7.20
N LEU A 383 -21.12 -11.62 6.44
CA LEU A 383 -20.62 -11.49 5.06
C LEU A 383 -19.12 -11.15 5.03
N ILE A 384 -18.59 -10.40 6.01
CA ILE A 384 -17.14 -10.22 6.18
C ILE A 384 -16.44 -11.58 6.29
N CYS A 385 -16.96 -12.49 7.13
CA CYS A 385 -16.39 -13.83 7.27
C CYS A 385 -16.50 -14.65 5.98
N ALA A 386 -17.59 -14.54 5.22
CA ALA A 386 -17.74 -15.16 3.91
C ALA A 386 -16.71 -14.63 2.89
N HIS A 387 -16.51 -13.31 2.83
CA HIS A 387 -15.45 -12.68 2.01
C HIS A 387 -14.04 -13.09 2.43
N LEU A 388 -13.81 -13.30 3.73
CA LEU A 388 -12.52 -13.72 4.27
C LEU A 388 -12.21 -15.20 4.00
N LYS A 389 -13.21 -16.08 3.87
CA LYS A 389 -12.97 -17.53 3.70
C LYS A 389 -12.02 -17.90 2.54
N PRO A 390 -12.24 -17.48 1.27
CA PRO A 390 -11.29 -17.77 0.19
C PRO A 390 -9.93 -17.07 0.39
N VAL A 391 -9.92 -15.90 1.06
CA VAL A 391 -8.68 -15.19 1.41
C VAL A 391 -7.87 -16.00 2.43
N MET A 392 -8.50 -16.59 3.44
CA MET A 392 -7.86 -17.44 4.45
C MET A 392 -7.34 -18.75 3.84
N GLN A 393 -8.13 -19.39 2.98
CA GLN A 393 -7.68 -20.55 2.19
C GLN A 393 -6.44 -20.21 1.34
N ARG A 394 -6.43 -19.02 0.72
CA ARG A 394 -5.30 -18.54 -0.06
C ARG A 394 -4.09 -18.19 0.80
N ILE A 395 -4.29 -17.65 2.00
CA ILE A 395 -3.21 -17.41 2.98
C ILE A 395 -2.54 -18.73 3.36
N LYS A 396 -3.29 -19.81 3.64
CA LYS A 396 -2.72 -21.15 3.89
C LYS A 396 -1.86 -21.68 2.73
N GLN A 397 -2.18 -21.32 1.48
CA GLN A 397 -1.35 -21.70 0.33
C GLN A 397 -0.08 -20.85 0.17
N ILE A 398 -0.08 -19.61 0.66
CA ILE A 398 1.06 -18.68 0.58
C ILE A 398 2.02 -18.88 1.75
N SER A 399 1.46 -19.18 2.93
CA SER A 399 2.13 -19.34 4.21
C SER A 399 1.53 -20.55 4.94
N PRO A 400 1.92 -21.80 4.59
CA PRO A 400 1.36 -23.01 5.20
C PRO A 400 1.61 -23.09 6.71
N ASP A 401 2.81 -22.69 7.13
CA ASP A 401 3.28 -22.73 8.52
C ASP A 401 2.91 -21.45 9.31
N ILE A 402 1.77 -20.82 8.99
CA ILE A 402 1.30 -19.61 9.68
C ILE A 402 0.80 -19.98 11.08
N ILE A 403 1.48 -19.47 12.11
CA ILE A 403 1.14 -19.67 13.52
C ILE A 403 0.33 -18.49 14.05
N LYS A 404 0.52 -17.28 13.52
CA LYS A 404 -0.16 -16.06 13.97
C LYS A 404 -0.55 -15.16 12.82
N LEU A 405 -1.82 -14.72 12.82
CA LEU A 405 -2.31 -13.71 11.88
C LEU A 405 -2.53 -12.36 12.57
N HIS A 406 -1.91 -11.33 12.02
CA HIS A 406 -2.30 -9.95 12.25
C HIS A 406 -3.32 -9.52 11.20
N VAL A 407 -4.39 -8.85 11.61
CA VAL A 407 -5.37 -8.20 10.72
C VAL A 407 -5.31 -6.70 10.91
N LEU A 408 -5.46 -5.92 9.85
CA LEU A 408 -5.63 -4.47 9.90
C LEU A 408 -6.89 -4.08 9.12
N SER A 409 -7.84 -3.43 9.78
CA SER A 409 -9.04 -2.86 9.16
C SER A 409 -9.29 -1.45 9.66
N ASP A 410 -10.31 -0.78 9.11
CA ASP A 410 -10.91 0.37 9.77
C ASP A 410 -11.85 -0.07 10.92
N GLY A 411 -12.34 0.91 11.71
CA GLY A 411 -13.07 0.69 12.97
C GLY A 411 -14.59 0.99 13.02
N PRO A 412 -15.40 0.92 11.93
CA PRO A 412 -16.84 1.16 11.99
C PRO A 412 -17.55 0.01 12.70
N SER A 413 -18.46 0.36 13.62
CA SER A 413 -19.16 -0.61 14.46
C SER A 413 -20.18 -1.46 13.70
N THR A 414 -20.59 -1.05 12.51
CA THR A 414 -21.48 -1.82 11.62
C THR A 414 -20.76 -2.94 10.86
N GLN A 415 -19.42 -2.94 10.85
CA GLN A 415 -18.61 -3.88 10.08
C GLN A 415 -17.63 -4.62 11.02
N TYR A 416 -16.37 -4.18 11.12
CA TYR A 416 -15.30 -4.93 11.81
C TYR A 416 -15.26 -4.78 13.34
N ARG A 417 -15.76 -3.67 13.92
CA ARG A 417 -15.55 -3.35 15.34
C ARG A 417 -16.82 -3.47 16.20
N ASN A 418 -17.30 -4.70 16.39
CA ASN A 418 -18.46 -5.02 17.23
C ASN A 418 -18.38 -6.44 17.85
N LYS A 419 -19.27 -6.71 18.82
CA LYS A 419 -19.35 -7.98 19.56
C LYS A 419 -19.40 -9.23 18.67
N SER A 420 -20.10 -9.15 17.54
CA SER A 420 -20.31 -10.29 16.65
C SER A 420 -19.03 -10.62 15.90
N MET A 421 -18.29 -9.60 15.43
CA MET A 421 -16.96 -9.82 14.88
C MET A 421 -15.97 -10.32 15.94
N PHE A 422 -16.04 -9.84 17.19
CA PHE A 422 -15.18 -10.32 18.27
C PHE A 422 -15.40 -11.82 18.53
N TYR A 423 -16.65 -12.27 18.58
CA TYR A 423 -16.98 -13.69 18.66
C TYR A 423 -16.46 -14.49 17.46
N LEU A 424 -16.65 -13.97 16.23
CA LEU A 424 -16.21 -14.64 15.00
C LEU A 424 -14.68 -14.67 14.83
N ILE A 425 -13.92 -13.74 15.44
CA ILE A 425 -12.45 -13.84 15.52
C ILE A 425 -12.05 -15.13 16.25
N ALA A 426 -12.63 -15.37 17.44
CA ALA A 426 -12.34 -16.54 18.27
C ALA A 426 -12.93 -17.85 17.72
N ASN A 427 -14.07 -17.79 17.04
CA ASN A 427 -14.85 -18.99 16.66
C ASN A 427 -14.85 -19.37 15.18
N TYR A 428 -14.44 -18.46 14.29
CA TYR A 428 -14.43 -18.69 12.85
C TYR A 428 -13.05 -18.42 12.25
N VAL A 429 -12.54 -17.18 12.36
CA VAL A 429 -11.28 -16.75 11.72
C VAL A 429 -10.09 -17.58 12.22
N SER A 430 -9.97 -17.79 13.53
CA SER A 430 -8.94 -18.62 14.14
C SER A 430 -8.95 -20.08 13.65
N LYS A 431 -10.14 -20.66 13.47
CA LYS A 431 -10.33 -22.09 13.11
C LYS A 431 -10.15 -22.34 11.63
N GLU A 432 -10.68 -21.47 10.77
CA GLU A 432 -10.47 -21.53 9.32
C GLU A 432 -8.97 -21.41 8.97
N LEU A 433 -8.22 -20.60 9.72
CA LEU A 433 -6.77 -20.47 9.57
C LEU A 433 -5.94 -21.49 10.37
N ASP A 434 -6.51 -22.17 11.36
CA ASP A 434 -5.82 -23.04 12.32
C ASP A 434 -4.57 -22.39 12.97
N VAL A 435 -4.68 -21.11 13.33
CA VAL A 435 -3.61 -20.34 13.97
C VAL A 435 -3.64 -20.44 15.51
N GLU A 436 -2.49 -20.26 16.15
CA GLU A 436 -2.39 -20.12 17.61
C GLU A 436 -2.88 -18.76 18.09
N ALA A 437 -2.73 -17.70 17.29
CA ALA A 437 -3.11 -16.35 17.70
C ALA A 437 -3.67 -15.50 16.54
N VAL A 438 -4.63 -14.64 16.88
CA VAL A 438 -5.19 -13.62 15.97
C VAL A 438 -5.11 -12.26 16.65
N ILE A 439 -4.43 -11.32 16.01
CA ILE A 439 -4.24 -9.95 16.50
C ILE A 439 -4.89 -8.97 15.54
N TRP A 440 -6.02 -8.39 15.94
CA TRP A 440 -6.78 -7.46 15.09
C TRP A 440 -6.47 -6.01 15.45
N HIS A 441 -5.89 -5.28 14.53
CA HIS A 441 -5.57 -3.86 14.63
C HIS A 441 -6.63 -3.02 13.92
N PHE A 442 -7.00 -1.88 14.50
CA PHE A 442 -7.89 -0.90 13.86
C PHE A 442 -7.16 0.41 13.55
N SER A 443 -7.38 0.99 12.37
CA SER A 443 -6.94 2.35 12.08
C SER A 443 -7.71 3.40 12.91
N GLU A 444 -7.07 4.54 13.17
CA GLU A 444 -7.72 5.68 13.85
C GLU A 444 -8.78 6.33 12.94
N LYS A 445 -9.89 6.78 13.51
CA LYS A 445 -11.12 7.09 12.76
C LYS A 445 -10.92 8.24 11.77
N GLY A 446 -11.25 7.99 10.50
CA GLY A 446 -11.20 9.01 9.46
C GLY A 446 -9.79 9.38 9.00
N GLN A 447 -8.79 8.58 9.37
CA GLN A 447 -7.40 8.79 8.96
C GLN A 447 -6.98 7.88 7.82
N GLY A 448 -6.93 8.49 6.63
CA GLY A 448 -6.22 7.93 5.48
C GLY A 448 -6.97 6.81 4.76
N LYS A 449 -6.41 6.48 3.59
CA LYS A 449 -6.85 5.40 2.71
C LYS A 449 -5.74 4.36 2.68
N GLY A 450 -6.12 3.09 2.79
CA GLY A 450 -5.20 1.97 2.96
C GLY A 450 -4.59 1.49 1.64
N ALA A 451 -3.80 0.42 1.74
CA ALA A 451 -3.41 -0.36 0.56
C ALA A 451 -4.62 -1.02 -0.15
N PRO A 452 -5.67 -1.52 0.56
CA PRO A 452 -6.90 -2.04 -0.05
C PRO A 452 -7.62 -1.07 -1.01
N ASP A 453 -7.69 0.23 -0.70
CA ASP A 453 -8.24 1.26 -1.62
C ASP A 453 -7.57 1.22 -3.00
N GLY A 454 -6.26 0.96 -3.03
CA GLY A 454 -5.50 0.85 -4.28
C GLY A 454 -5.89 -0.40 -5.09
N VAL A 455 -6.25 -1.49 -4.42
CA VAL A 455 -6.76 -2.73 -5.02
C VAL A 455 -8.15 -2.45 -5.61
N GLY A 456 -9.08 -1.90 -4.83
CA GLY A 456 -10.43 -1.55 -5.28
C GLY A 456 -10.43 -0.53 -6.42
N GLY A 457 -9.60 0.51 -6.33
CA GLY A 457 -9.40 1.48 -7.40
C GLY A 457 -8.84 0.87 -8.68
N CYS A 458 -8.01 -0.19 -8.58
CA CYS A 458 -7.49 -0.93 -9.73
C CYS A 458 -8.56 -1.82 -10.39
N VAL A 459 -9.23 -2.65 -9.59
CA VAL A 459 -10.33 -3.54 -10.01
C VAL A 459 -11.42 -2.73 -10.72
N LYS A 460 -11.95 -1.70 -10.06
CA LYS A 460 -13.05 -0.88 -10.60
C LYS A 460 -12.67 -0.14 -11.90
N ARG A 461 -11.40 0.29 -12.02
CA ARG A 461 -10.87 0.95 -13.23
C ARG A 461 -10.71 0.00 -14.40
N LEU A 462 -10.28 -1.23 -14.13
CA LEU A 462 -10.09 -2.24 -15.17
C LEU A 462 -11.44 -2.57 -15.84
N CYS A 463 -12.49 -2.74 -15.05
CA CYS A 463 -13.85 -2.90 -15.55
C CYS A 463 -14.35 -1.64 -16.28
N ASP A 464 -14.20 -0.45 -15.69
CA ASP A 464 -14.58 0.83 -16.34
C ASP A 464 -13.85 1.03 -17.69
N ASN A 465 -12.59 0.59 -17.81
CA ASN A 465 -11.83 0.60 -19.06
C ASN A 465 -12.38 -0.38 -20.10
N SER A 466 -12.90 -1.55 -19.68
CA SER A 466 -13.54 -2.52 -20.58
C SER A 466 -14.86 -1.97 -21.14
N VAL A 467 -15.65 -1.31 -20.30
CA VAL A 467 -16.85 -0.58 -20.69
C VAL A 467 -16.53 0.49 -21.73
N ALA A 468 -15.47 1.28 -21.51
CA ALA A 468 -15.04 2.34 -22.41
C ALA A 468 -14.53 1.86 -23.79
N ILE A 469 -14.28 0.56 -23.99
CA ILE A 469 -13.88 -0.02 -25.29
C ILE A 469 -14.98 -0.86 -25.96
N GLY A 470 -16.25 -0.68 -25.55
CA GLY A 470 -17.38 -1.36 -26.19
C GLY A 470 -17.76 -2.71 -25.58
N LYS A 471 -17.36 -3.01 -24.34
CA LYS A 471 -17.70 -4.28 -23.66
C LYS A 471 -18.48 -4.06 -22.38
N ASP A 472 -19.68 -4.61 -22.31
CA ASP A 472 -20.54 -4.50 -21.13
C ASP A 472 -19.92 -5.17 -19.89
N VAL A 473 -20.12 -4.54 -18.73
CA VAL A 473 -19.82 -5.12 -17.41
C VAL A 473 -21.06 -4.87 -16.53
N SER A 474 -22.15 -5.52 -16.91
CA SER A 474 -23.52 -5.26 -16.47
C SER A 474 -23.97 -6.11 -15.26
N ASN A 475 -23.26 -7.18 -14.94
CA ASN A 475 -23.58 -8.11 -13.86
C ASN A 475 -22.30 -8.75 -13.26
N TYR A 476 -22.49 -9.67 -12.30
CA TYR A 476 -21.42 -10.41 -11.65
C TYR A 476 -20.52 -11.18 -12.62
N ASP A 477 -21.09 -12.00 -13.52
CA ASP A 477 -20.33 -12.81 -14.47
C ASP A 477 -19.50 -11.96 -15.44
N GLY A 478 -20.07 -10.85 -15.92
CA GLY A 478 -19.37 -9.88 -16.76
C GLY A 478 -18.19 -9.24 -16.04
N LEU A 479 -18.33 -8.90 -14.75
CA LEU A 479 -17.24 -8.37 -13.94
C LEU A 479 -16.15 -9.44 -13.68
N MET A 480 -16.55 -10.66 -13.32
CA MET A 480 -15.61 -11.76 -13.08
C MET A 480 -14.83 -12.11 -14.36
N THR A 481 -15.50 -12.24 -15.49
CA THR A 481 -14.88 -12.49 -16.81
C THR A 481 -13.92 -11.36 -17.19
N CYS A 482 -14.35 -10.10 -17.02
CA CYS A 482 -13.52 -8.93 -17.29
C CYS A 482 -12.25 -8.92 -16.43
N LEU A 483 -12.37 -9.23 -15.14
CA LEU A 483 -11.23 -9.24 -14.21
C LEU A 483 -10.29 -10.42 -14.47
N GLN A 484 -10.80 -11.63 -14.67
CA GLN A 484 -9.97 -12.82 -14.96
C GLN A 484 -9.14 -12.64 -16.24
N ALA A 485 -9.72 -12.05 -17.30
CA ALA A 485 -9.03 -11.83 -18.57
C ALA A 485 -7.92 -10.76 -18.49
N ASN A 486 -8.08 -9.73 -17.65
CA ASN A 486 -7.24 -8.53 -17.69
C ASN A 486 -6.40 -8.27 -16.42
N CYS A 487 -6.75 -8.88 -15.27
CA CYS A 487 -6.17 -8.55 -13.97
C CYS A 487 -5.07 -9.55 -13.55
N LYS A 488 -3.82 -9.30 -13.97
CA LYS A 488 -2.69 -10.20 -13.69
C LYS A 488 -1.95 -9.97 -12.37
N GLY A 489 -2.37 -8.98 -11.57
CA GLY A 489 -1.64 -8.54 -10.36
C GLY A 489 -2.49 -8.47 -9.09
N ILE A 490 -3.75 -8.90 -9.16
CA ILE A 490 -4.66 -9.02 -8.02
C ILE A 490 -5.38 -10.35 -8.20
N GLU A 491 -5.38 -11.18 -7.17
CA GLU A 491 -6.11 -12.46 -7.19
C GLU A 491 -7.59 -12.19 -6.91
N ILE A 492 -8.48 -12.71 -7.76
CA ILE A 492 -9.92 -12.39 -7.75
C ILE A 492 -10.71 -13.64 -7.40
N PHE A 493 -11.54 -13.56 -6.36
CA PHE A 493 -12.41 -14.66 -5.93
C PHE A 493 -13.87 -14.23 -5.99
N GLY A 494 -14.70 -15.07 -6.60
CA GLY A 494 -16.14 -14.95 -6.48
C GLY A 494 -16.62 -15.55 -5.17
N ILE A 495 -17.59 -14.92 -4.51
CA ILE A 495 -18.32 -15.52 -3.39
C ILE A 495 -19.83 -15.45 -3.63
N ASP A 496 -20.52 -16.52 -3.24
CA ASP A 496 -21.97 -16.61 -3.16
C ASP A 496 -22.43 -16.63 -1.69
N ASP A 497 -23.75 -16.72 -1.47
CA ASP A 497 -24.34 -16.77 -0.13
C ASP A 497 -24.28 -18.18 0.51
N SER A 498 -23.63 -19.18 -0.08
CA SER A 498 -23.69 -20.58 0.41
C SER A 498 -23.05 -20.80 1.78
N ASP A 499 -22.11 -19.94 2.19
CA ASP A 499 -21.49 -19.97 3.52
C ASP A 499 -22.19 -19.06 4.54
N VAL A 500 -23.05 -18.13 4.10
CA VAL A 500 -23.77 -17.20 4.98
C VAL A 500 -24.61 -17.95 6.04
N PRO A 501 -25.42 -19.00 5.70
CA PRO A 501 -26.14 -19.78 6.71
C PRO A 501 -25.25 -20.54 7.69
N LYS A 502 -24.02 -20.90 7.30
CA LYS A 502 -23.09 -21.66 8.16
C LYS A 502 -22.46 -20.73 9.21
N ILE A 503 -22.02 -19.56 8.77
CA ILE A 503 -21.45 -18.52 9.64
C ILE A 503 -22.53 -17.92 10.55
N GLN A 504 -23.75 -17.72 10.03
CA GLN A 504 -24.94 -17.36 10.80
C GLN A 504 -25.16 -18.31 11.99
N LYS A 505 -25.19 -19.64 11.75
CA LYS A 505 -25.34 -20.67 12.79
C LYS A 505 -24.20 -20.71 13.82
N ILE A 506 -23.01 -20.23 13.46
CA ILE A 506 -21.90 -20.05 14.42
C ILE A 506 -22.21 -18.84 15.31
N LEU A 507 -22.58 -17.70 14.72
CA LEU A 507 -22.87 -16.47 15.45
C LEU A 507 -24.13 -16.57 16.33
N GLU A 508 -25.15 -17.34 15.93
CA GLU A 508 -26.37 -17.59 16.72
C GLU A 508 -26.09 -18.24 18.07
N LYS A 509 -24.99 -18.99 18.20
CA LYS A 509 -24.54 -19.57 19.49
C LYS A 509 -23.93 -18.54 20.44
N SER A 510 -23.71 -17.28 20.01
CA SER A 510 -23.00 -16.28 20.81
C SER A 510 -23.93 -15.54 21.78
N THR A 511 -23.75 -15.79 23.08
CA THR A 511 -24.30 -14.94 24.16
C THR A 511 -23.38 -13.76 24.53
N THR A 512 -22.22 -13.65 23.87
CA THR A 512 -21.20 -12.59 24.08
C THR A 512 -21.81 -11.19 24.16
N LYS A 513 -21.55 -10.48 25.27
CA LYS A 513 -22.08 -9.14 25.56
C LYS A 513 -21.30 -8.03 24.83
N PRO A 514 -21.92 -6.88 24.51
CA PRO A 514 -21.19 -5.71 24.01
C PRO A 514 -20.13 -5.23 25.02
N PHE A 515 -18.90 -4.99 24.57
CA PHE A 515 -17.83 -4.49 25.44
C PHE A 515 -17.95 -2.97 25.68
N LYS A 516 -18.03 -2.56 26.95
CA LYS A 516 -18.09 -1.15 27.38
C LYS A 516 -16.75 -0.48 27.13
N GLY A 517 -16.65 0.21 25.98
CA GLY A 517 -15.39 0.79 25.50
C GLY A 517 -15.03 0.40 24.07
N THR A 518 -15.89 -0.34 23.35
CA THR A 518 -15.70 -0.77 21.95
C THR A 518 -15.10 0.33 21.03
N PHE A 519 -15.58 1.57 21.12
CA PHE A 519 -15.07 2.69 20.30
C PHE A 519 -13.64 3.18 20.65
N LYS A 520 -13.11 2.79 21.82
CA LYS A 520 -11.73 3.06 22.27
C LYS A 520 -10.73 1.99 21.82
N ILE A 521 -11.21 0.82 21.34
CA ILE A 521 -10.35 -0.30 20.95
C ILE A 521 -9.62 0.03 19.65
N HIS A 522 -8.29 -0.17 19.66
CA HIS A 522 -7.43 -0.15 18.47
C HIS A 522 -6.59 -1.43 18.28
N GLN A 523 -6.57 -2.33 19.26
CA GLN A 523 -6.06 -3.68 19.10
C GLN A 523 -6.91 -4.67 19.92
N LEU A 524 -7.16 -5.83 19.34
CA LEU A 524 -7.66 -7.04 20.00
C LEU A 524 -6.57 -8.11 19.93
N THR A 525 -6.36 -8.90 20.98
CA THR A 525 -5.55 -10.12 20.92
C THR A 525 -6.37 -11.31 21.39
N TRP A 526 -6.40 -12.36 20.57
CA TRP A 526 -6.96 -13.67 20.88
C TRP A 526 -5.84 -14.72 20.77
N SER A 527 -5.85 -15.71 21.67
CA SER A 527 -4.89 -16.82 21.68
C SER A 527 -5.60 -18.14 21.93
N ARG A 528 -5.13 -19.22 21.30
CA ARG A 528 -5.56 -20.60 21.53
C ARG A 528 -5.34 -21.07 22.98
N ARG A 529 -4.40 -20.43 23.70
CA ARG A 529 -4.12 -20.72 25.12
C ARG A 529 -5.23 -20.27 26.06
N ASP A 530 -5.91 -19.19 25.71
CA ASP A 530 -7.13 -18.72 26.40
C ASP A 530 -8.20 -18.40 25.35
N PRO A 531 -8.85 -19.45 24.79
CA PRO A 531 -9.72 -19.29 23.64
C PRO A 531 -11.03 -18.56 23.98
N PHE A 532 -11.31 -18.38 25.28
CA PHE A 532 -12.52 -17.76 25.82
C PHE A 532 -12.35 -16.27 26.14
N ILE A 533 -11.14 -15.73 26.03
CA ILE A 533 -10.85 -14.32 26.29
C ILE A 533 -10.25 -13.64 25.05
N ILE A 534 -10.71 -12.42 24.78
CA ILE A 534 -10.04 -11.48 23.88
C ILE A 534 -9.65 -10.25 24.70
N HIS A 535 -8.35 -9.93 24.73
CA HIS A 535 -7.86 -8.71 25.36
C HIS A 535 -8.15 -7.50 24.46
N ALA A 536 -8.76 -6.46 25.04
CA ALA A 536 -9.06 -5.21 24.35
C ALA A 536 -8.06 -4.14 24.78
N ARG A 537 -7.38 -3.55 23.80
CA ARG A 537 -6.32 -2.55 24.01
C ARG A 537 -6.66 -1.22 23.33
N ARG A 538 -6.41 -0.11 24.00
CA ARG A 538 -6.69 1.25 23.51
C ARG A 538 -5.82 1.69 22.34
N LEU A 539 -4.66 1.06 22.18
CA LEU A 539 -3.63 1.27 21.17
C LEU A 539 -2.90 -0.05 20.92
N SER A 540 -2.31 -0.20 19.73
CA SER A 540 -1.57 -1.41 19.36
C SER A 540 -0.23 -1.50 20.08
N CYS A 541 -0.07 -2.54 20.89
CA CYS A 541 1.22 -2.96 21.46
C CYS A 541 1.77 -4.15 20.65
N LEU A 542 3.08 -4.17 20.43
CA LEU A 542 3.80 -5.30 19.82
C LEU A 542 4.71 -6.03 20.83
N ASP A 543 4.85 -5.48 22.03
CA ASP A 543 5.84 -5.87 23.04
C ASP A 543 5.22 -6.75 24.15
N CYS A 544 3.90 -6.62 24.39
CA CYS A 544 3.15 -7.47 25.31
C CYS A 544 2.55 -8.68 24.56
N PRO A 545 2.67 -9.90 25.10
CA PRO A 545 2.14 -11.11 24.48
C PRO A 545 0.61 -11.08 24.35
N GLU A 546 0.08 -11.88 23.43
CA GLU A 546 -1.34 -11.95 23.06
C GLU A 546 -2.26 -12.53 24.12
N ASP A 547 -1.73 -13.36 25.03
CA ASP A 547 -2.42 -14.13 26.07
C ASP A 547 -2.35 -13.49 27.47
N LYS A 548 -1.93 -12.22 27.56
CA LYS A 548 -1.84 -11.47 28.83
C LYS A 548 -2.31 -10.03 28.70
N ASN A 549 -2.74 -9.49 29.85
CA ASN A 549 -3.06 -8.08 30.02
C ASN A 549 -1.85 -7.20 29.63
N CYS A 550 -2.08 -6.22 28.75
CA CYS A 550 -1.05 -5.30 28.29
C CYS A 550 -0.76 -4.19 29.31
N SER A 551 0.44 -4.19 29.89
CA SER A 551 0.90 -3.15 30.83
C SER A 551 0.84 -1.72 30.26
N HIS A 552 0.87 -1.57 28.93
CA HIS A 552 0.86 -0.27 28.26
C HIS A 552 -0.55 0.26 27.95
N PHE A 553 -1.44 -0.59 27.45
CA PHE A 553 -2.64 -0.18 26.71
C PHE A 553 -3.90 -1.02 26.97
N GLU A 554 -3.89 -1.96 27.92
CA GLU A 554 -5.11 -2.72 28.27
C GLU A 554 -6.27 -1.79 28.67
N ILE A 555 -7.48 -2.10 28.21
CA ILE A 555 -8.72 -1.46 28.69
C ILE A 555 -9.79 -2.44 29.17
N GLY A 556 -9.53 -3.75 29.06
CA GLY A 556 -10.37 -4.81 29.62
C GLY A 556 -10.40 -6.05 28.75
N GLN A 557 -11.01 -7.11 29.28
CA GLN A 557 -11.17 -8.39 28.61
C GLN A 557 -12.60 -8.54 28.06
N ILE A 558 -12.72 -9.29 26.97
CA ILE A 558 -13.99 -9.66 26.33
C ILE A 558 -14.13 -11.17 26.46
N HIS A 559 -15.02 -11.61 27.35
CA HIS A 559 -15.34 -13.03 27.51
C HIS A 559 -16.24 -13.50 26.36
N ILE A 560 -15.78 -14.53 25.64
CA ILE A 560 -16.48 -15.18 24.54
C ILE A 560 -17.48 -16.17 25.15
N GLN A 561 -18.76 -15.83 25.08
CA GLN A 561 -19.84 -16.58 25.74
C GLN A 561 -20.71 -17.31 24.72
N TYR A 562 -21.19 -18.50 25.10
CA TYR A 562 -22.00 -19.39 24.28
C TYR A 562 -23.38 -19.59 24.92
N ASP A 563 -24.37 -19.91 24.11
CA ASP A 563 -25.63 -20.46 24.61
C ASP A 563 -25.46 -21.96 24.88
N THR A 564 -25.63 -22.36 26.14
CA THR A 564 -25.55 -23.76 26.59
C THR A 564 -26.92 -24.43 26.71
N SER A 565 -28.03 -23.73 26.45
CA SER A 565 -29.39 -24.21 26.75
C SER A 565 -29.91 -25.36 25.86
N ASN A 566 -29.05 -25.95 25.02
CA ASN A 566 -29.41 -27.02 24.07
C ASN A 566 -28.40 -28.20 24.05
N ILE A 567 -27.54 -28.33 25.07
CA ILE A 567 -26.72 -29.54 25.23
C ILE A 567 -27.55 -30.58 25.98
N TYR A 568 -28.27 -31.41 25.23
CA TYR A 568 -28.93 -32.61 25.76
C TYR A 568 -27.84 -33.61 26.19
N THR A 569 -27.55 -33.67 27.49
CA THR A 569 -26.68 -34.71 28.05
C THR A 569 -27.40 -36.06 28.02
N PRO A 570 -26.89 -37.08 27.31
CA PRO A 570 -27.43 -38.42 27.43
C PRO A 570 -27.14 -38.93 28.85
N GLU A 571 -28.18 -39.35 29.58
CA GLU A 571 -27.98 -40.02 30.87
C GLU A 571 -27.28 -41.35 30.63
N LEU A 572 -26.09 -41.51 31.21
CA LEU A 572 -25.43 -42.82 31.30
C LEU A 572 -26.18 -43.69 32.33
N PRO A 573 -26.40 -44.99 32.07
CA PRO A 573 -27.16 -45.84 32.98
C PRO A 573 -26.49 -45.95 34.35
N ARG A 574 -27.26 -45.75 35.42
CA ARG A 574 -26.78 -46.00 36.79
C ARG A 574 -26.74 -47.50 37.07
N SER A 575 -25.56 -48.03 37.38
CA SER A 575 -25.40 -49.36 37.97
C SER A 575 -25.68 -49.34 39.49
N PRO A 576 -26.04 -50.48 40.12
CA PRO A 576 -26.64 -50.49 41.46
C PRO A 576 -25.66 -50.26 42.61
N ALA A 577 -26.22 -49.92 43.79
CA ALA A 577 -25.48 -49.62 45.00
C ALA A 577 -24.82 -50.84 45.67
N ALA A 578 -23.70 -50.59 46.38
CA ALA A 578 -23.12 -51.48 47.38
C ALA A 578 -22.96 -50.71 48.71
N ALA A 579 -22.95 -51.44 49.83
CA ALA A 579 -23.47 -50.93 51.10
C ALA A 579 -22.45 -50.27 52.07
N SER A 580 -23.04 -49.52 53.01
CA SER A 580 -22.43 -48.84 54.16
C SER A 580 -21.54 -49.71 55.05
N ALA A 581 -20.47 -49.11 55.60
CA ALA A 581 -20.01 -49.38 56.95
C ALA A 581 -19.68 -48.06 57.69
N ARG A 582 -20.19 -47.91 58.93
CA ARG A 582 -19.89 -46.77 59.82
C ARG A 582 -18.63 -47.04 60.64
N SER A 583 -17.89 -46.00 60.98
CA SER A 583 -17.25 -45.91 62.30
C SER A 583 -17.21 -44.45 62.78
N SER A 584 -17.19 -44.27 64.10
CA SER A 584 -17.42 -43.00 64.78
C SER A 584 -16.35 -42.78 65.85
N ALA A 585 -15.67 -41.64 65.84
CA ALA A 585 -14.88 -41.16 66.96
C ALA A 585 -14.70 -39.63 66.93
N SER A 586 -14.95 -39.01 68.07
CA SER A 586 -14.66 -37.63 68.47
C SER A 586 -14.18 -37.69 69.94
N PRO A 587 -13.78 -36.58 70.58
CA PRO A 587 -12.75 -35.59 70.22
C PRO A 587 -11.73 -35.39 71.39
N ILE A 588 -10.65 -34.63 71.20
CA ILE A 588 -9.90 -34.00 72.31
C ILE A 588 -9.51 -32.55 71.96
N ASN A 589 -9.81 -31.63 72.87
CA ASN A 589 -9.40 -30.21 72.87
C ASN A 589 -8.13 -30.00 73.69
N ILE A 590 -7.24 -29.08 73.31
CA ILE A 590 -6.37 -28.34 74.25
C ILE A 590 -6.21 -26.85 73.84
N ALA A 591 -6.71 -25.98 74.72
CA ALA A 591 -6.30 -24.62 75.13
C ALA A 591 -5.88 -23.51 74.13
N THR A 592 -6.55 -22.35 74.29
CA THR A 592 -6.07 -20.95 74.07
C THR A 592 -5.21 -20.49 75.28
N PRO A 593 -4.48 -19.33 75.31
CA PRO A 593 -5.01 -17.92 75.31
C PRO A 593 -4.07 -16.90 74.58
N ASP A 594 -4.22 -15.56 74.54
CA ASP A 594 -5.34 -14.59 74.71
C ASP A 594 -4.97 -13.24 74.04
N GLY A 595 -5.94 -12.32 73.92
CA GLY A 595 -5.72 -10.85 73.78
C GLY A 595 -6.18 -10.24 72.43
N SER A 596 -7.34 -9.61 72.29
CA SER A 596 -7.77 -8.28 72.83
C SER A 596 -6.93 -7.10 72.29
N THR A 597 -7.43 -5.96 71.80
CA THR A 597 -8.78 -5.39 71.56
C THR A 597 -8.59 -4.15 70.63
N ASP A 598 -9.55 -3.37 70.14
CA ASP A 598 -11.01 -3.24 70.40
C ASP A 598 -11.79 -2.89 69.10
N THR A 599 -12.80 -2.02 69.20
CA THR A 599 -13.77 -1.54 68.22
C THR A 599 -13.70 -0.01 68.03
N ILE A 600 -14.38 0.52 67.01
CA ILE A 600 -15.34 1.65 67.14
C ILE A 600 -16.10 1.84 65.81
N SER A 601 -17.37 2.23 65.90
CA SER A 601 -18.27 2.47 64.77
C SER A 601 -18.55 3.97 64.54
N THR A 602 -19.12 4.34 63.39
CA THR A 602 -20.18 5.36 63.35
C THR A 602 -20.92 5.36 62.01
N ASN A 603 -22.25 5.41 62.07
CA ASN A 603 -23.13 5.70 60.92
C ASN A 603 -23.32 7.21 60.77
N ARG A 604 -23.50 7.70 59.54
CA ARG A 604 -24.49 8.76 59.25
C ARG A 604 -24.93 8.77 57.79
N SER A 605 -26.22 8.95 57.61
CA SER A 605 -26.97 8.94 56.34
C SER A 605 -27.36 10.36 55.91
N PHE A 606 -27.58 10.58 54.61
CA PHE A 606 -28.58 11.52 54.05
C PHE A 606 -28.73 11.30 52.52
N SER A 607 -29.97 11.28 52.04
CA SER A 607 -30.37 11.29 50.60
C SER A 607 -30.76 12.74 50.20
N PRO A 608 -30.96 13.14 48.92
CA PRO A 608 -32.06 12.61 48.07
C PRO A 608 -31.85 12.59 46.52
N GLU A 609 -32.88 12.08 45.83
CA GLU A 609 -33.35 12.39 44.46
C GLU A 609 -32.67 11.82 43.17
N SER A 610 -33.54 11.55 42.20
CA SER A 610 -33.37 10.79 40.95
C SER A 610 -33.61 11.69 39.70
N PRO A 611 -33.56 11.21 38.43
CA PRO A 611 -32.95 10.00 37.87
C PRO A 611 -32.07 10.29 36.61
N PRO A 612 -31.22 9.34 36.14
CA PRO A 612 -30.61 9.41 34.81
C PRO A 612 -31.50 8.78 33.73
N ALA A 613 -31.61 9.44 32.57
CA ALA A 613 -32.43 8.98 31.44
C ALA A 613 -31.92 7.66 30.79
N THR A 614 -32.86 6.79 30.43
CA THR A 614 -32.64 5.52 29.73
C THR A 614 -32.28 5.73 28.25
N PRO A 615 -31.35 4.95 27.66
CA PRO A 615 -31.21 4.80 26.22
C PRO A 615 -32.15 3.69 25.69
N ASP A 616 -32.99 4.01 24.71
CA ASP A 616 -34.00 3.10 24.18
C ASP A 616 -33.43 1.82 23.52
N ASN A 617 -34.03 0.69 23.86
CA ASN A 617 -33.84 -0.58 23.16
C ASN A 617 -34.62 -0.59 21.85
N PHE A 618 -33.93 -0.63 20.70
CA PHE A 618 -34.57 -1.01 19.43
C PHE A 618 -34.57 -2.53 19.26
N MET A 619 -35.75 -3.12 19.40
CA MET A 619 -36.02 -4.52 19.10
C MET A 619 -35.92 -4.80 17.59
N LEU A 620 -35.37 -5.96 17.24
CA LEU A 620 -35.40 -6.50 15.89
C LEU A 620 -36.81 -7.03 15.59
N GLN A 621 -37.42 -6.56 14.51
CA GLN A 621 -38.58 -7.21 13.90
C GLN A 621 -38.22 -7.65 12.48
N ASN A 622 -38.58 -8.89 12.15
CA ASN A 622 -38.31 -9.51 10.86
C ASN A 622 -39.13 -8.85 9.74
N PRO A 623 -38.59 -8.72 8.51
CA PRO A 623 -39.40 -8.31 7.37
C PRO A 623 -40.42 -9.40 7.00
N PRO A 624 -41.66 -9.05 6.63
CA PRO A 624 -42.69 -10.02 6.28
C PRO A 624 -42.46 -10.68 4.91
N VAL A 625 -42.91 -11.92 4.80
CA VAL A 625 -42.89 -12.73 3.58
C VAL A 625 -43.85 -12.16 2.52
N CYS A 626 -43.38 -11.98 1.27
CA CYS A 626 -44.26 -11.67 0.14
C CYS A 626 -44.86 -12.95 -0.48
N PRO A 627 -46.20 -13.06 -0.58
CA PRO A 627 -46.86 -14.13 -1.33
C PRO A 627 -46.91 -13.85 -2.85
N LYS A 628 -47.22 -14.91 -3.62
CA LYS A 628 -47.13 -14.95 -5.09
C LYS A 628 -48.29 -14.23 -5.82
N LYS A 629 -47.97 -13.75 -7.04
CA LYS A 629 -48.82 -13.30 -8.18
C LYS A 629 -50.34 -13.53 -8.11
N LYS A 630 -51.11 -12.53 -8.57
CA LYS A 630 -52.34 -12.72 -9.38
C LYS A 630 -52.55 -11.55 -10.38
N ASN A 631 -53.22 -11.84 -11.49
CA ASN A 631 -53.43 -10.93 -12.64
C ASN A 631 -54.70 -10.07 -12.51
N ARG A 632 -54.66 -8.85 -13.06
CA ARG A 632 -55.75 -8.06 -13.71
C ARG A 632 -55.23 -6.61 -13.87
N SER A 633 -55.64 -5.75 -14.79
CA SER A 633 -56.23 -5.79 -16.14
C SER A 633 -56.55 -4.32 -16.45
N VAL A 634 -56.13 -3.84 -17.61
CA VAL A 634 -56.65 -2.70 -18.40
C VAL A 634 -57.62 -1.72 -17.73
N SER A 635 -57.27 -0.43 -17.74
CA SER A 635 -58.17 0.65 -18.18
C SER A 635 -57.38 1.93 -18.48
N ASP A 636 -57.68 2.56 -19.60
CA ASP A 636 -57.12 3.85 -20.03
C ASP A 636 -57.61 5.02 -19.17
N ASN A 637 -56.81 6.10 -19.10
CA ASN A 637 -57.27 7.37 -19.64
C ASN A 637 -56.14 8.41 -19.76
N SER A 638 -56.33 9.30 -20.72
CA SER A 638 -55.50 10.45 -21.05
C SER A 638 -55.43 11.50 -19.93
N ASP A 639 -54.32 12.24 -19.88
CA ASP A 639 -54.43 13.66 -20.26
C ASP A 639 -53.12 14.28 -20.72
N SER A 640 -53.24 15.18 -21.70
CA SER A 640 -52.14 15.89 -22.37
C SER A 640 -51.83 17.22 -21.70
N SER A 641 -50.55 17.59 -21.63
CA SER A 641 -50.16 19.00 -21.66
C SER A 641 -48.79 19.16 -22.33
N ASP A 642 -48.80 19.81 -23.50
CA ASP A 642 -47.59 20.11 -24.26
C ASP A 642 -46.76 21.18 -23.56
N TYR A 643 -45.45 20.94 -23.45
CA TYR A 643 -44.46 21.99 -23.24
C TYR A 643 -43.33 21.85 -24.25
N ILE A 644 -43.45 22.67 -25.30
CA ILE A 644 -42.40 22.90 -26.29
C ILE A 644 -41.18 23.51 -25.58
N PHE A 645 -40.01 22.91 -25.75
CA PHE A 645 -38.74 23.47 -25.32
C PHE A 645 -37.73 23.46 -26.47
N ASP A 646 -37.36 24.66 -26.92
CA ASP A 646 -36.35 24.84 -27.97
C ASP A 646 -34.97 24.32 -27.53
N PRO A 647 -34.24 23.59 -28.39
CA PRO A 647 -32.90 23.12 -28.08
C PRO A 647 -31.84 24.23 -28.25
N PRO A 648 -30.90 24.40 -27.30
CA PRO A 648 -29.87 25.44 -27.40
C PRO A 648 -28.82 25.13 -28.48
N LEU A 649 -28.48 26.17 -29.24
CA LEU A 649 -27.57 26.17 -30.38
C LEU A 649 -26.20 25.47 -30.14
N ALA A 650 -25.85 24.55 -31.02
CA ALA A 650 -24.57 23.85 -31.02
C ALA A 650 -23.38 24.79 -31.34
N LYS A 651 -22.44 24.93 -30.41
CA LYS A 651 -21.17 25.64 -30.64
C LYS A 651 -20.22 24.78 -31.50
N LYS A 652 -19.99 25.20 -32.74
CA LYS A 652 -18.97 24.62 -33.65
C LYS A 652 -17.56 24.73 -33.04
N PRO A 653 -16.66 23.75 -33.29
CA PRO A 653 -15.28 23.80 -32.82
C PRO A 653 -14.48 24.87 -33.58
N ARG A 654 -13.70 25.69 -32.85
CA ARG A 654 -12.76 26.64 -33.45
C ARG A 654 -11.59 25.89 -34.10
N ARG A 655 -11.37 26.10 -35.40
CA ARG A 655 -10.08 25.82 -36.04
C ARG A 655 -9.01 26.74 -35.43
N PHE A 656 -7.87 26.18 -35.05
CA PHE A 656 -6.67 26.98 -34.80
C PHE A 656 -6.04 27.33 -36.15
N ILE A 657 -5.82 28.63 -36.37
CA ILE A 657 -5.03 29.16 -37.48
C ILE A 657 -3.59 29.27 -36.95
N LEU A 658 -2.63 28.73 -37.70
CA LEU A 658 -1.20 28.98 -37.49
C LEU A 658 -0.87 30.32 -38.16
N PRO A 659 -0.18 31.26 -37.48
CA PRO A 659 0.37 32.43 -38.15
C PRO A 659 1.63 32.02 -38.93
N GLU A 660 1.70 32.49 -40.17
CA GLU A 660 2.92 32.44 -40.99
C GLU A 660 4.00 33.33 -40.36
N THR A 661 5.26 32.93 -40.51
CA THR A 661 6.42 33.78 -40.21
C THR A 661 7.22 33.94 -41.48
N ASP A 662 7.03 35.07 -42.16
CA ASP A 662 7.85 35.44 -43.30
C ASP A 662 9.29 35.74 -42.87
N SER A 663 10.19 35.49 -43.81
CA SER A 663 11.61 35.72 -43.71
C SER A 663 11.98 37.13 -44.14
N GLU A 664 12.71 37.87 -43.31
CA GLU A 664 13.59 38.94 -43.80
C GLU A 664 15.03 38.71 -43.33
N ILE A 665 15.95 39.10 -44.19
CA ILE A 665 17.39 38.85 -44.14
C ILE A 665 18.06 40.23 -44.17
N GLU A 666 18.90 40.52 -43.20
CA GLU A 666 20.04 41.46 -43.24
C GLU A 666 20.72 41.37 -41.87
N SER A 667 22.03 41.53 -41.63
CA SER A 667 23.29 41.41 -42.37
C SER A 667 24.32 42.07 -41.44
N THR A 668 25.51 41.48 -41.22
CA THR A 668 26.66 42.05 -40.47
C THR A 668 26.43 42.42 -38.99
N PHE A 669 27.30 42.13 -38.02
CA PHE A 669 28.73 41.74 -38.02
C PHE A 669 28.98 40.50 -37.13
#